data_AF-A0A9X2A3U8-F1
#
_entry.id   AF-A0A9X2A3U8-F1
#
_cell.length_a   1.000
_cell.length_b   1.000
_cell.length_c   1.000
_cell.angle_alpha   90.00
_cell.angle_beta   90.00
_cell.angle_gamma   90.00
#
_symmetry.space_group_name_H-M   'P 1'
#
loop_
_entity.id
_entity.type
_entity.pdbx_description
1 polymer ?
#
loop_
_entity_poly.entity_id
_entity_poly.type
_entity_poly.pdbx_seq_one_letter_code
_entity_poly.pdbx_strand_id
1 'polypeptide(L)'
;MKVLISNFIFKKQFYPFFLLLCLQSWAQEENQAPVNVNISATLVERQPSYRWFGHEEPNYTYTKNTKNSTDKPVDHPHETGWLFSTAAVGENLKDTQIWRNDIYDFTDSKTGDFSIHYAVDKQDIGAVGFTPGMFLNNWSLDKEYQLEMWLKFQNASKIDGLSLALIDTEGRRAVISIDKDKELTWLRLKIPINSLRTQANFNWKEIKSLQLEGNFEEGFEIWFDGVKFTSSDSEEIGITDKNIVQRMAEAKATRSSRVNMAFEKAKTDGSEKDLNTYFAKLWLGEDLDEVNQTLLEIFTTEDRERQRAYSIHDDWSLNLKPMLLRMYFNFGSTSKVLPGRLEKQTEEALLDLLWEKTKLINDIHLARKSTWWLIGSENHDINAKVAALLTSQIFKNKPEFSSRNYPDKGKGGGSGYWFHQMYANSSNKGPEGNANWADGKQYNAEDHYKEWVKFWDEYISERAKKGFFLEVASPKYMKHTIPFLMNIYDFCEDQALKKKMGMFLDLIWAEWAQDQLASVRGGAKTRWGYEERTPMWEASRFYLGGPGDANHNWYSQAQSSYEWPEAVWRLALNRKGKGEYAYSSRKPGEEQPELQPRPDGLERTLAVDTEARLHRYSWVTPDYILGTQMDHPLALQSHLSAQNRWQGINFVSDISAFIAPVGIEIKEDGEWKRTDAFYRSVQHENILITQQNRRWMQQQPSWYPSKNIYEREFGIWFHGNLDTIIERDGWVFVNEGNAYVALRPLMGEYEFNPENWGGTGSNDLYSLIRTDTYDWNEDKTFLKFKDKFSPLIIEAGIKEDFNEFKDFQNYILQKSLKLQKTVAPGWYILRYGDGTAESAEIYFNASNNEIPKVNGKHIDYIPRNTFKSPFIKSAYNSGIIEINVDGLREVWDFNE
;
A
#
# COMPACT_ATOMS: atom_id res chain seq x y z
N MET A 1 -40.08 10.42 49.80
CA MET A 1 -41.04 11.45 49.33
C MET A 1 -41.57 10.97 47.98
N LYS A 2 -42.45 9.95 47.93
CA LYS A 2 -43.93 9.98 48.03
C LYS A 2 -44.62 10.96 47.08
N VAL A 3 -45.21 10.37 46.03
CA VAL A 3 -46.58 10.59 45.50
C VAL A 3 -46.84 11.85 44.66
N LEU A 4 -47.08 11.64 43.35
CA LEU A 4 -48.43 11.82 42.78
C LEU A 4 -48.62 11.00 41.51
N ILE A 5 -49.54 10.04 41.63
CA ILE A 5 -50.14 9.16 40.64
C ILE A 5 -51.44 9.82 40.16
N SER A 6 -51.90 9.42 38.96
CA SER A 6 -53.31 9.25 38.50
C SER A 6 -53.59 10.06 37.22
N ASN A 7 -54.11 9.50 36.13
CA ASN A 7 -55.06 8.39 35.94
C ASN A 7 -54.64 7.53 34.72
N PHE A 8 -54.59 6.18 34.70
CA PHE A 8 -55.61 5.13 34.91
C PHE A 8 -56.87 5.28 34.03
N ILE A 9 -57.47 4.28 33.34
CA ILE A 9 -57.20 2.86 33.05
C ILE A 9 -58.36 2.35 32.12
N PHE A 10 -58.05 1.42 31.18
CA PHE A 10 -58.82 0.28 30.61
C PHE A 10 -60.21 0.48 29.93
N LYS A 11 -60.63 -0.29 28.91
CA LYS A 11 -60.55 -1.76 28.61
C LYS A 11 -60.49 -2.02 27.08
N LYS A 12 -59.66 -2.90 26.49
CA LYS A 12 -59.60 -4.39 26.44
C LYS A 12 -60.84 -5.12 25.87
N GLN A 13 -60.69 -5.70 24.67
CA GLN A 13 -61.14 -7.05 24.15
C GLN A 13 -60.92 -7.01 22.61
N PHE A 14 -60.17 -7.87 21.91
CA PHE A 14 -60.04 -9.33 21.93
C PHE A 14 -58.62 -9.80 21.51
N TYR A 15 -58.12 -10.83 22.19
CA TYR A 15 -57.16 -11.88 21.80
C TYR A 15 -57.94 -13.22 21.99
N PRO A 16 -57.54 -14.42 21.52
CA PRO A 16 -56.18 -14.84 21.15
C PRO A 16 -56.06 -15.77 19.91
N PHE A 17 -54.83 -16.05 19.47
CA PHE A 17 -54.30 -17.42 19.47
C PHE A 17 -52.77 -17.40 19.35
N PHE A 18 -52.16 -18.43 19.91
CA PHE A 18 -50.81 -18.53 20.46
C PHE A 18 -50.23 -19.87 19.97
N LEU A 19 -48.90 -19.98 19.94
CA LEU A 19 -48.07 -21.20 19.82
C LEU A 19 -47.78 -21.85 18.45
N LEU A 20 -46.48 -22.10 18.30
CA LEU A 20 -45.74 -23.13 17.55
C LEU A 20 -45.82 -23.12 16.02
N LEU A 21 -44.70 -22.88 15.32
CA LEU A 21 -43.51 -23.72 15.14
C LEU A 21 -43.79 -25.04 14.40
N CYS A 22 -42.94 -25.22 13.38
CA CYS A 22 -42.60 -26.45 12.68
C CYS A 22 -43.52 -26.89 11.53
N LEU A 23 -42.84 -27.20 10.41
CA LEU A 23 -43.30 -27.98 9.26
C LEU A 23 -44.15 -27.23 8.24
N GLN A 24 -43.51 -26.72 7.17
CA GLN A 24 -43.98 -26.94 5.79
C GLN A 24 -42.92 -26.50 4.78
N SER A 25 -41.95 -27.37 4.57
CA SER A 25 -41.36 -27.59 3.24
C SER A 25 -40.96 -29.06 3.20
N TRP A 26 -41.27 -29.75 2.09
CA TRP A 26 -41.20 -31.20 1.83
C TRP A 26 -42.54 -31.91 2.08
N ALA A 27 -43.13 -32.71 1.20
CA ALA A 27 -42.70 -33.34 -0.06
C ALA A 27 -43.94 -33.64 -0.95
N GLN A 28 -43.83 -33.84 -2.27
CA GLN A 28 -43.87 -35.13 -3.01
C GLN A 28 -44.85 -34.91 -4.21
N GLU A 29 -44.78 -35.49 -5.42
CA GLU A 29 -43.91 -36.48 -6.07
C GLU A 29 -44.26 -36.52 -7.59
N GLU A 30 -43.28 -36.94 -8.40
CA GLU A 30 -43.36 -37.70 -9.66
C GLU A 30 -44.17 -37.21 -10.87
N ASN A 31 -43.43 -36.87 -11.94
CA ASN A 31 -43.50 -37.65 -13.18
C ASN A 31 -42.21 -37.56 -13.99
N GLN A 32 -41.61 -38.72 -14.23
CA GLN A 32 -40.35 -38.92 -14.94
C GLN A 32 -40.56 -38.94 -16.46
N ALA A 33 -39.65 -38.30 -17.19
CA ALA A 33 -39.18 -38.78 -18.49
C ALA A 33 -37.65 -38.70 -18.49
N PRO A 34 -36.91 -39.79 -18.73
CA PRO A 34 -35.46 -39.79 -18.59
C PRO A 34 -34.82 -39.22 -19.86
N VAL A 35 -34.29 -38.00 -19.77
CA VAL A 35 -33.33 -37.52 -20.77
C VAL A 35 -31.94 -37.91 -20.27
N ASN A 36 -31.43 -39.01 -20.82
CA ASN A 36 -30.03 -39.40 -20.71
C ASN A 36 -29.17 -38.32 -21.39
N VAL A 37 -28.58 -37.41 -20.62
CA VAL A 37 -27.48 -36.58 -21.11
C VAL A 37 -26.19 -37.34 -20.86
N ASN A 38 -25.73 -37.99 -21.92
CA ASN A 38 -24.43 -38.63 -21.99
C ASN A 38 -23.36 -37.54 -21.98
N ILE A 39 -22.70 -37.31 -20.83
CA ILE A 39 -21.52 -36.44 -20.74
C ILE A 39 -20.30 -37.26 -21.18
N SER A 40 -20.29 -37.61 -22.46
CA SER A 40 -19.08 -38.02 -23.17
C SER A 40 -19.14 -37.38 -24.56
N ALA A 41 -18.05 -36.71 -24.94
CA ALA A 41 -17.84 -35.93 -26.16
C ALA A 41 -18.33 -34.46 -26.15
N THR A 42 -17.51 -33.56 -25.60
CA THR A 42 -16.88 -32.46 -26.37
C THR A 42 -15.82 -31.75 -25.51
N LEU A 43 -14.69 -32.43 -25.29
CA LEU A 43 -13.41 -31.75 -25.10
C LEU A 43 -12.98 -31.25 -26.47
N VAL A 44 -13.55 -30.12 -26.92
CA VAL A 44 -12.88 -29.31 -27.92
C VAL A 44 -11.88 -28.48 -27.12
N GLU A 45 -10.61 -28.87 -27.20
CA GLU A 45 -9.48 -28.00 -26.88
C GLU A 45 -9.82 -26.58 -27.35
N ARG A 46 -9.99 -25.65 -26.40
CA ARG A 46 -9.87 -24.24 -26.70
C ARG A 46 -8.41 -24.00 -27.06
N GLN A 47 -8.08 -24.20 -28.33
CA GLN A 47 -6.86 -23.70 -28.95
C GLN A 47 -6.80 -22.18 -28.68
N PRO A 48 -5.71 -21.66 -28.11
CA PRO A 48 -5.59 -20.24 -27.83
C PRO A 48 -5.57 -19.46 -29.15
N SER A 49 -6.54 -18.57 -29.33
CA SER A 49 -6.62 -17.67 -30.48
C SER A 49 -5.65 -16.48 -30.29
N TYR A 50 -4.34 -16.73 -30.42
CA TYR A 50 -3.30 -15.70 -30.55
C TYR A 50 -2.70 -15.68 -31.96
N ARG A 51 -3.53 -15.87 -33.00
CA ARG A 51 -3.09 -15.89 -34.41
C ARG A 51 -3.46 -14.65 -35.23
N TRP A 52 -3.76 -13.53 -34.57
CA TRP A 52 -4.17 -12.27 -35.22
C TRP A 52 -3.21 -11.10 -35.03
N PHE A 53 -1.94 -11.36 -34.72
CA PHE A 53 -0.92 -10.32 -34.74
C PHE A 53 -0.48 -10.03 -36.19
N GLY A 54 -1.03 -8.97 -36.77
CA GLY A 54 -0.45 -8.29 -37.93
C GLY A 54 0.74 -7.38 -37.57
N HIS A 55 1.24 -7.47 -36.33
CA HIS A 55 2.42 -6.79 -35.85
C HIS A 55 3.45 -7.85 -35.42
N GLU A 56 4.66 -7.79 -35.98
CA GLU A 56 5.79 -8.58 -35.49
C GLU A 56 5.95 -8.29 -33.99
N GLU A 57 5.87 -9.32 -33.14
CA GLU A 57 6.23 -9.17 -31.73
C GLU A 57 7.69 -8.68 -31.68
N PRO A 58 7.97 -7.52 -31.06
CA PRO A 58 9.35 -7.08 -30.94
C PRO A 58 10.12 -8.12 -30.11
N ASN A 59 11.16 -8.70 -30.72
CA ASN A 59 12.06 -9.64 -30.07
C ASN A 59 12.90 -8.92 -29.01
N TYR A 60 12.37 -8.80 -27.79
CA TYR A 60 13.14 -8.29 -26.66
C TYR A 60 14.02 -9.40 -26.09
N THR A 61 15.33 -9.17 -26.14
CA THR A 61 16.35 -10.05 -25.56
C THR A 61 16.95 -9.41 -24.32
N TYR A 62 17.49 -10.23 -23.42
CA TYR A 62 18.11 -9.78 -22.18
C TYR A 62 19.27 -8.81 -22.41
N THR A 63 19.40 -7.84 -21.51
CA THR A 63 20.49 -6.86 -21.54
C THR A 63 21.72 -7.43 -20.82
N LYS A 64 22.87 -7.45 -21.49
CA LYS A 64 24.15 -7.89 -20.91
C LYS A 64 24.75 -6.78 -20.06
N ASN A 65 25.28 -7.12 -18.89
CA ASN A 65 26.08 -6.19 -18.09
C ASN A 65 27.58 -6.33 -18.41
N THR A 66 28.35 -5.24 -18.32
CA THR A 66 29.80 -5.22 -18.57
C THR A 66 30.60 -4.97 -17.28
N LYS A 67 31.88 -5.36 -17.32
CA LYS A 67 32.90 -5.49 -16.25
C LYS A 67 33.06 -4.34 -15.23
N ASN A 68 32.36 -3.22 -15.38
CA ASN A 68 32.48 -2.03 -14.52
C ASN A 68 31.29 -1.82 -13.56
N SER A 69 30.29 -2.69 -13.55
CA SER A 69 29.19 -2.64 -12.59
C SER A 69 29.66 -3.15 -11.21
N THR A 70 29.98 -2.24 -10.30
CA THR A 70 30.21 -2.54 -8.87
C THR A 70 28.92 -2.87 -8.11
N ASP A 71 27.79 -3.00 -8.80
CA ASP A 71 26.48 -3.18 -8.19
C ASP A 71 26.26 -4.59 -7.66
N LYS A 72 25.81 -4.65 -6.41
CA LYS A 72 25.40 -5.87 -5.73
C LYS A 72 24.17 -6.48 -6.45
N PRO A 73 24.14 -7.80 -6.71
CA PRO A 73 22.92 -8.49 -7.11
C PRO A 73 21.84 -8.32 -6.04
N VAL A 74 20.61 -8.02 -6.47
CA VAL A 74 19.45 -7.85 -5.59
C VAL A 74 18.30 -8.69 -6.08
N ASP A 75 17.46 -9.13 -5.15
CA ASP A 75 16.23 -9.86 -5.48
C ASP A 75 15.04 -8.92 -5.61
N HIS A 76 14.00 -9.41 -6.27
CA HIS A 76 12.78 -8.65 -6.46
C HIS A 76 11.56 -9.56 -6.40
N PRO A 77 10.77 -9.50 -5.31
CA PRO A 77 9.67 -10.45 -5.09
C PRO A 77 8.67 -10.45 -6.25
N HIS A 78 8.27 -9.29 -6.79
CA HIS A 78 7.22 -9.30 -7.80
C HIS A 78 7.64 -9.97 -9.10
N GLU A 79 8.87 -9.77 -9.57
CA GLU A 79 9.34 -10.39 -10.81
C GLU A 79 9.61 -11.88 -10.60
N THR A 80 10.26 -12.25 -9.50
CA THR A 80 10.64 -13.64 -9.23
C THR A 80 9.43 -14.59 -9.24
N GLY A 81 8.28 -14.14 -8.73
CA GLY A 81 7.02 -14.89 -8.80
C GLY A 81 6.47 -15.14 -10.21
N TRP A 82 6.98 -14.47 -11.25
CA TRP A 82 6.66 -14.70 -12.66
C TRP A 82 7.73 -15.50 -13.40
N LEU A 83 8.96 -15.59 -12.86
CA LEU A 83 10.05 -16.34 -13.48
C LEU A 83 9.98 -17.82 -13.12
N PHE A 84 9.54 -18.15 -11.90
CA PHE A 84 9.48 -19.53 -11.43
C PHE A 84 8.26 -20.27 -11.96
N SER A 85 8.47 -21.48 -12.47
CA SER A 85 7.41 -22.32 -13.04
C SER A 85 7.66 -23.81 -12.76
N THR A 86 6.61 -24.60 -12.95
CA THR A 86 6.62 -26.06 -12.79
C THR A 86 6.01 -26.72 -14.03
N ALA A 87 6.46 -27.91 -14.39
CA ALA A 87 5.87 -28.69 -15.49
C ALA A 87 5.78 -30.17 -15.15
N ALA A 88 4.90 -30.87 -15.87
CA ALA A 88 4.74 -32.31 -15.74
C ALA A 88 5.96 -33.07 -16.28
N VAL A 89 6.08 -34.35 -15.93
CA VAL A 89 7.15 -35.23 -16.41
C VAL A 89 7.25 -35.23 -17.93
N GLY A 90 8.42 -34.83 -18.45
CA GLY A 90 8.71 -34.77 -19.89
C GLY A 90 8.18 -33.53 -20.61
N GLU A 91 7.46 -32.64 -19.93
CA GLU A 91 7.04 -31.35 -20.48
C GLU A 91 8.09 -30.25 -20.25
N ASN A 92 7.95 -29.14 -20.99
CA ASN A 92 8.77 -27.96 -20.79
C ASN A 92 8.03 -26.97 -19.88
N LEU A 93 8.79 -26.23 -19.05
CA LEU A 93 8.27 -25.06 -18.35
C LEU A 93 7.58 -24.11 -19.35
N LYS A 94 6.44 -23.59 -18.92
CA LYS A 94 5.70 -22.54 -19.62
C LYS A 94 5.79 -21.27 -18.78
N ASP A 95 5.77 -20.12 -19.45
CA ASP A 95 5.65 -18.85 -18.76
C ASP A 95 4.38 -18.89 -17.89
N THR A 96 4.54 -18.66 -16.60
CA THR A 96 3.42 -18.75 -15.67
C THR A 96 2.51 -17.55 -15.87
N GLN A 97 1.20 -17.80 -16.04
CA GLN A 97 0.17 -16.76 -15.95
C GLN A 97 -0.29 -16.53 -14.50
N ILE A 98 0.22 -17.32 -13.56
CA ILE A 98 -0.12 -17.25 -12.14
C ILE A 98 1.11 -16.73 -11.40
N TRP A 99 0.96 -15.55 -10.81
CA TRP A 99 1.98 -15.01 -9.90
C TRP A 99 2.07 -15.89 -8.66
N ARG A 100 3.27 -16.38 -8.35
CA ARG A 100 3.54 -17.17 -7.14
C ARG A 100 4.13 -16.31 -6.05
N ASN A 101 3.44 -16.17 -4.93
CA ASN A 101 3.92 -15.47 -3.73
C ASN A 101 4.21 -16.42 -2.56
N ASP A 102 3.89 -17.69 -2.74
CA ASP A 102 4.08 -18.82 -1.84
C ASP A 102 5.49 -19.43 -1.90
N ILE A 103 6.37 -18.88 -2.74
CA ILE A 103 7.67 -19.47 -3.08
C ILE A 103 8.86 -18.69 -2.50
N TYR A 104 8.64 -17.69 -1.65
CA TYR A 104 9.74 -16.87 -1.11
C TYR A 104 10.13 -17.37 0.28
N ASP A 105 11.41 -17.64 0.47
CA ASP A 105 12.00 -17.87 1.79
C ASP A 105 12.96 -16.73 2.13
N PHE A 106 12.46 -15.81 2.96
CA PHE A 106 13.23 -14.66 3.45
C PHE A 106 14.19 -15.04 4.60
N THR A 107 14.11 -16.27 5.11
CA THR A 107 14.84 -16.73 6.29
C THR A 107 16.14 -17.45 5.95
N ASP A 108 16.21 -18.10 4.78
CA ASP A 108 17.40 -18.84 4.34
C ASP A 108 17.79 -18.44 2.91
N SER A 109 18.98 -17.85 2.75
CA SER A 109 19.55 -17.42 1.47
C SER A 109 21.07 -17.39 1.52
N LYS A 110 21.72 -17.51 0.36
CA LYS A 110 23.15 -17.38 0.09
C LYS A 110 23.52 -16.08 -0.59
N THR A 111 22.70 -15.60 -1.50
CA THR A 111 22.87 -14.31 -2.17
C THR A 111 21.59 -13.49 -1.99
N GLY A 112 21.69 -12.19 -2.30
CA GLY A 112 20.54 -11.29 -2.17
C GLY A 112 19.85 -11.26 -0.80
N ASP A 113 18.55 -11.03 -0.85
CA ASP A 113 17.65 -10.82 0.29
C ASP A 113 16.73 -12.02 0.56
N PHE A 114 16.47 -12.91 -0.40
CA PHE A 114 15.65 -14.12 -0.21
C PHE A 114 16.03 -15.23 -1.19
N SER A 115 15.64 -16.47 -0.88
CA SER A 115 15.73 -17.58 -1.83
C SER A 115 14.34 -18.03 -2.28
N ILE A 116 14.29 -18.82 -3.35
CA ILE A 116 13.05 -19.39 -3.86
C ILE A 116 12.90 -20.78 -3.26
N HIS A 117 11.86 -20.99 -2.47
CA HIS A 117 11.48 -22.28 -1.91
C HIS A 117 10.28 -22.85 -2.66
N TYR A 118 10.32 -24.15 -2.96
CA TYR A 118 9.16 -24.85 -3.49
C TYR A 118 9.03 -26.21 -2.81
N ALA A 119 7.85 -26.46 -2.24
CA ALA A 119 7.44 -27.73 -1.68
C ALA A 119 6.48 -28.43 -2.64
N VAL A 120 6.76 -29.70 -2.98
CA VAL A 120 5.92 -30.50 -3.87
C VAL A 120 4.69 -30.99 -3.09
N ASP A 121 3.50 -30.51 -3.46
CA ASP A 121 2.28 -30.59 -2.63
C ASP A 121 1.23 -31.64 -3.06
N LYS A 122 1.14 -31.99 -4.36
CA LYS A 122 0.58 -33.25 -4.95
C LYS A 122 0.30 -33.06 -6.44
N GLN A 123 1.18 -33.53 -7.32
CA GLN A 123 0.93 -33.85 -8.74
C GLN A 123 2.20 -34.40 -9.43
N ASP A 124 2.05 -34.96 -10.63
CA ASP A 124 3.09 -35.49 -11.53
C ASP A 124 4.10 -34.41 -12.00
N ILE A 125 4.65 -33.62 -11.07
CA ILE A 125 5.67 -32.61 -11.34
C ILE A 125 6.94 -33.34 -11.74
N GLY A 126 7.47 -33.00 -12.91
CA GLY A 126 8.72 -33.56 -13.42
C GLY A 126 9.78 -32.52 -13.75
N ALA A 127 9.42 -31.23 -13.71
CA ALA A 127 10.37 -30.14 -13.87
C ALA A 127 9.98 -28.93 -12.99
N VAL A 128 10.99 -28.27 -12.46
CA VAL A 128 10.89 -26.99 -11.76
C VAL A 128 12.03 -26.07 -12.22
N GLY A 129 11.82 -24.76 -12.23
CA GLY A 129 12.89 -23.83 -12.59
C GLY A 129 12.37 -22.52 -13.14
N PHE A 130 13.09 -21.98 -14.12
CA PHE A 130 12.95 -20.60 -14.55
C PHE A 130 12.64 -20.46 -16.02
N THR A 131 11.79 -19.49 -16.34
CA THR A 131 11.67 -18.92 -17.67
C THR A 131 12.19 -17.48 -17.67
N PRO A 132 12.46 -16.90 -18.86
CA PRO A 132 12.67 -15.47 -19.06
C PRO A 132 11.64 -14.53 -18.42
N GLY A 133 10.46 -15.03 -18.05
CA GLY A 133 9.33 -14.25 -17.56
C GLY A 133 8.38 -13.82 -18.68
N MET A 134 7.21 -13.31 -18.29
CA MET A 134 6.09 -13.04 -19.18
C MET A 134 6.38 -12.07 -20.35
N PHE A 135 7.37 -11.19 -20.21
CA PHE A 135 7.61 -10.09 -21.17
C PHE A 135 8.96 -10.16 -21.89
N LEU A 136 9.78 -11.17 -21.60
CA LEU A 136 11.06 -11.41 -22.25
C LEU A 136 11.00 -12.76 -22.96
N ASN A 137 11.48 -12.83 -24.21
CA ASN A 137 11.27 -14.03 -25.03
C ASN A 137 12.27 -15.15 -24.71
N ASN A 138 13.53 -14.78 -24.45
CA ASN A 138 14.64 -15.71 -24.35
C ASN A 138 15.90 -15.07 -23.73
N TRP A 139 16.74 -15.88 -23.10
CA TRP A 139 18.13 -15.53 -22.82
C TRP A 139 19.00 -15.78 -24.05
N SER A 140 19.93 -14.85 -24.31
CA SER A 140 20.88 -14.95 -25.44
C SER A 140 22.28 -15.27 -24.92
N LEU A 141 22.66 -16.54 -25.03
CA LEU A 141 23.93 -17.07 -24.51
C LEU A 141 24.90 -17.38 -25.66
N ASP A 142 26.14 -17.68 -25.30
CA ASP A 142 27.10 -18.36 -26.16
C ASP A 142 27.81 -19.47 -25.36
N LYS A 143 28.72 -20.18 -26.03
CA LYS A 143 29.40 -21.35 -25.44
C LYS A 143 30.43 -20.99 -24.36
N GLU A 144 30.77 -19.71 -24.19
CA GLU A 144 31.74 -19.23 -23.20
C GLU A 144 31.09 -18.91 -21.85
N TYR A 145 29.76 -18.98 -21.77
CA TYR A 145 29.05 -18.82 -20.50
C TYR A 145 29.18 -20.06 -19.60
N GLN A 146 29.08 -19.82 -18.31
CA GLN A 146 28.83 -20.80 -17.27
C GLN A 146 27.55 -20.42 -16.51
N LEU A 147 26.78 -21.42 -16.11
CA LEU A 147 25.65 -21.28 -15.21
C LEU A 147 26.15 -21.41 -13.76
N GLU A 148 25.85 -20.41 -12.93
CA GLU A 148 26.05 -20.47 -11.49
C GLU A 148 24.69 -20.46 -10.78
N MET A 149 24.54 -21.31 -9.76
CA MET A 149 23.39 -21.29 -8.85
C MET A 149 23.73 -21.99 -7.54
N TRP A 150 22.91 -21.74 -6.52
CA TRP A 150 22.87 -22.47 -5.27
C TRP A 150 21.58 -23.29 -5.22
N LEU A 151 21.71 -24.56 -4.82
CA LEU A 151 20.59 -25.45 -4.56
C LEU A 151 20.63 -25.96 -3.12
N LYS A 152 19.48 -26.11 -2.49
CA LYS A 152 19.34 -26.83 -1.22
C LYS A 152 18.17 -27.78 -1.38
N PHE A 153 18.28 -28.98 -0.82
CA PHE A 153 17.25 -29.99 -0.87
C PHE A 153 16.85 -30.43 0.52
N GLN A 154 15.58 -30.76 0.70
CA GLN A 154 15.08 -31.50 1.84
C GLN A 154 14.28 -32.70 1.35
N ASN A 155 14.45 -33.83 2.04
CA ASN A 155 13.92 -35.13 1.64
C ASN A 155 14.43 -35.59 0.26
N ALA A 156 15.76 -35.58 0.02
CA ALA A 156 16.34 -35.91 -1.29
C ALA A 156 16.19 -37.39 -1.67
N SER A 157 15.74 -38.24 -0.75
CA SER A 157 15.28 -39.61 -1.04
C SER A 157 14.01 -39.64 -1.90
N LYS A 158 13.20 -38.57 -1.91
CA LYS A 158 11.91 -38.42 -2.62
C LYS A 158 12.03 -37.91 -4.05
N ILE A 159 13.16 -38.14 -4.69
CA ILE A 159 13.38 -37.78 -6.09
C ILE A 159 14.18 -38.88 -6.76
N ASP A 160 13.78 -39.31 -7.96
CA ASP A 160 14.59 -40.24 -8.76
C ASP A 160 15.11 -39.57 -10.04
N GLY A 161 16.43 -39.65 -10.22
CA GLY A 161 17.17 -38.89 -11.22
C GLY A 161 17.14 -37.39 -10.97
N LEU A 162 18.27 -36.73 -11.23
CA LEU A 162 18.30 -35.26 -11.26
C LEU A 162 19.13 -34.81 -12.44
N SER A 163 18.55 -33.97 -13.27
CA SER A 163 19.24 -33.37 -14.40
C SER A 163 18.86 -31.91 -14.55
N LEU A 164 19.77 -31.14 -15.11
CA LEU A 164 19.54 -29.76 -15.49
C LEU A 164 19.49 -29.66 -16.99
N ALA A 165 18.46 -28.98 -17.49
CA ALA A 165 18.23 -28.76 -18.90
C ALA A 165 18.11 -27.27 -19.21
N LEU A 166 18.85 -26.83 -20.23
CA LEU A 166 18.52 -25.62 -20.97
C LEU A 166 17.71 -26.00 -22.19
N ILE A 167 16.63 -25.27 -22.43
CA ILE A 167 15.73 -25.52 -23.57
C ILE A 167 15.61 -24.26 -24.40
N ASP A 168 15.75 -24.39 -25.71
CA ASP A 168 15.58 -23.27 -26.64
C ASP A 168 14.11 -23.07 -27.08
N THR A 169 13.84 -22.00 -27.82
CA THR A 169 12.53 -21.63 -28.37
C THR A 169 11.88 -22.71 -29.23
N GLU A 170 12.67 -23.61 -29.83
CA GLU A 170 12.20 -24.76 -30.62
C GLU A 170 11.99 -26.02 -29.78
N GLY A 171 12.23 -25.97 -28.47
CA GLY A 171 12.08 -27.10 -27.56
C GLY A 171 13.27 -28.08 -27.57
N ARG A 172 14.37 -27.73 -28.25
CA ARG A 172 15.60 -28.55 -28.26
C ARG A 172 16.31 -28.39 -26.91
N ARG A 173 17.09 -29.39 -26.51
CA ARG A 173 17.62 -29.53 -25.15
C ARG A 173 19.15 -29.58 -25.10
N ALA A 174 19.72 -29.00 -24.04
CA ALA A 174 21.09 -29.18 -23.61
C ALA A 174 21.10 -29.61 -22.13
N VAL A 175 21.55 -30.83 -21.84
CA VAL A 175 21.28 -31.50 -20.54
C VAL A 175 22.56 -32.00 -19.85
N ILE A 176 22.58 -31.97 -18.52
CA ILE A 176 23.58 -32.62 -17.67
C ILE A 176 22.95 -33.25 -16.43
N SER A 177 23.46 -34.38 -15.98
CA SER A 177 23.03 -35.00 -14.72
C SER A 177 23.67 -34.29 -13.52
N ILE A 178 22.90 -34.13 -12.44
CA ILE A 178 23.35 -33.52 -11.19
C ILE A 178 23.32 -34.58 -10.09
N ASP A 179 24.34 -34.56 -9.24
CA ASP A 179 24.38 -35.37 -8.03
C ASP A 179 23.55 -34.72 -6.91
N LYS A 180 22.70 -35.52 -6.26
CA LYS A 180 21.74 -35.09 -5.23
C LYS A 180 22.15 -35.49 -3.80
N ASP A 181 23.36 -35.99 -3.59
CA ASP A 181 23.82 -36.58 -2.31
C ASP A 181 23.98 -35.58 -1.13
N LYS A 182 23.53 -34.31 -1.26
CA LYS A 182 23.69 -33.26 -0.24
C LYS A 182 22.34 -32.76 0.27
N GLU A 183 21.83 -33.39 1.32
CA GLU A 183 20.65 -32.91 2.05
C GLU A 183 20.98 -31.73 2.96
N LEU A 184 20.04 -30.79 3.07
CA LEU A 184 20.03 -29.67 4.04
C LEU A 184 21.28 -28.77 4.02
N THR A 185 22.10 -28.87 2.99
CA THR A 185 23.28 -28.04 2.77
C THR A 185 23.22 -27.44 1.39
N TRP A 186 23.53 -26.15 1.31
CA TRP A 186 23.58 -25.42 0.06
C TRP A 186 24.72 -25.94 -0.84
N LEU A 187 24.36 -26.53 -1.97
CA LEU A 187 25.22 -26.97 -3.05
C LEU A 187 25.42 -25.82 -4.06
N ARG A 188 26.66 -25.35 -4.20
CA ARG A 188 27.02 -24.44 -5.28
C ARG A 188 27.24 -25.23 -6.57
N LEU A 189 26.48 -24.93 -7.60
CA LEU A 189 26.71 -25.43 -8.95
C LEU A 189 27.41 -24.36 -9.79
N LYS A 190 28.43 -24.79 -10.52
CA LYS A 190 29.12 -24.01 -11.57
C LYS A 190 29.27 -24.91 -12.79
N ILE A 191 28.44 -24.69 -13.79
CA ILE A 191 28.34 -25.58 -14.96
C ILE A 191 28.74 -24.79 -16.20
N PRO A 192 29.92 -25.06 -16.79
CA PRO A 192 30.27 -24.53 -18.10
C PRO A 192 29.23 -24.99 -19.12
N ILE A 193 28.62 -24.05 -19.86
CA ILE A 193 27.51 -24.38 -20.75
C ILE A 193 27.95 -25.34 -21.87
N ASN A 194 29.22 -25.28 -22.28
CA ASN A 194 29.83 -26.21 -23.24
C ASN A 194 29.96 -27.66 -22.76
N SER A 195 29.74 -27.94 -21.47
CA SER A 195 29.75 -29.29 -20.89
C SER A 195 28.40 -30.01 -20.99
N LEU A 196 27.33 -29.28 -21.34
CA LEU A 196 25.99 -29.84 -21.53
C LEU A 196 25.95 -30.76 -22.76
N ARG A 197 25.26 -31.90 -22.64
CA ARG A 197 24.96 -32.75 -23.80
C ARG A 197 23.85 -32.09 -24.63
N THR A 198 24.25 -31.50 -25.75
CA THR A 198 23.38 -30.70 -26.61
C THR A 198 22.77 -31.49 -27.76
N GLN A 199 21.47 -31.35 -28.00
CA GLN A 199 20.80 -31.86 -29.21
C GLN A 199 21.29 -31.13 -30.48
N ALA A 200 21.18 -31.78 -31.64
CA ALA A 200 21.56 -31.17 -32.90
C ALA A 200 20.78 -29.87 -33.16
N ASN A 201 21.47 -28.86 -33.69
CA ASN A 201 20.93 -27.54 -34.03
C ASN A 201 20.40 -26.68 -32.86
N PHE A 202 20.67 -27.04 -31.61
CA PHE A 202 20.30 -26.22 -30.45
C PHE A 202 20.78 -24.77 -30.57
N ASN A 203 19.89 -23.81 -30.32
CA ASN A 203 20.16 -22.39 -30.50
C ASN A 203 20.50 -21.70 -29.17
N TRP A 204 21.80 -21.50 -28.93
CA TRP A 204 22.32 -20.81 -27.73
C TRP A 204 21.82 -19.37 -27.56
N LYS A 205 21.36 -18.73 -28.65
CA LYS A 205 20.88 -17.35 -28.62
C LYS A 205 19.41 -17.24 -28.24
N GLU A 206 18.69 -18.36 -28.13
CA GLU A 206 17.23 -18.41 -27.94
C GLU A 206 16.83 -19.35 -26.81
N ILE A 207 17.47 -19.25 -25.64
CA ILE A 207 17.14 -20.10 -24.50
C ILE A 207 15.84 -19.61 -23.84
N LYS A 208 14.82 -20.48 -23.81
CA LYS A 208 13.48 -20.18 -23.28
C LYS A 208 13.24 -20.73 -21.87
N SER A 209 14.04 -21.68 -21.39
CA SER A 209 13.91 -22.14 -19.99
C SER A 209 15.17 -22.79 -19.46
N LEU A 210 15.33 -22.69 -18.14
CA LEU A 210 16.29 -23.41 -17.32
C LEU A 210 15.48 -24.30 -16.36
N GLN A 211 15.63 -25.60 -16.51
CA GLN A 211 14.82 -26.58 -15.78
C GLN A 211 15.70 -27.53 -14.99
N LEU A 212 15.25 -27.84 -13.79
CA LEU A 212 15.70 -28.97 -13.01
C LEU A 212 14.65 -30.08 -13.14
N GLU A 213 15.07 -31.23 -13.65
CA GLU A 213 14.20 -32.31 -14.09
C GLU A 213 14.51 -33.58 -13.31
N GLY A 214 13.45 -34.26 -12.86
CA GLY A 214 13.50 -35.48 -12.09
C GLY A 214 12.09 -36.01 -11.80
N ASN A 215 11.98 -37.21 -11.25
CA ASN A 215 10.70 -37.72 -10.77
C ASN A 215 10.49 -37.24 -9.33
N PHE A 216 9.80 -36.11 -9.14
CA PHE A 216 9.61 -35.51 -7.81
C PHE A 216 8.42 -36.14 -7.08
N GLU A 217 8.63 -36.65 -5.87
CA GLU A 217 7.55 -37.17 -5.01
C GLU A 217 7.05 -36.11 -4.03
N GLU A 218 5.80 -36.27 -3.54
CA GLU A 218 5.18 -35.37 -2.57
C GLU A 218 6.04 -35.17 -1.31
N GLY A 219 6.24 -33.92 -0.91
CA GLY A 219 7.06 -33.51 0.22
C GLY A 219 8.56 -33.48 -0.08
N PHE A 220 8.98 -33.63 -1.33
CA PHE A 220 10.28 -33.12 -1.76
C PHE A 220 10.26 -31.59 -1.71
N GLU A 221 11.32 -30.98 -1.19
CA GLU A 221 11.45 -29.53 -1.13
C GLU A 221 12.80 -29.10 -1.71
N ILE A 222 12.76 -27.97 -2.41
CA ILE A 222 13.92 -27.42 -3.08
C ILE A 222 14.00 -25.91 -2.89
N TRP A 223 15.23 -25.43 -2.74
CA TRP A 223 15.54 -24.02 -2.78
C TRP A 223 16.47 -23.68 -3.93
N PHE A 224 16.23 -22.53 -4.56
CA PHE A 224 17.08 -21.91 -5.57
C PHE A 224 17.54 -20.55 -5.08
N ASP A 225 18.81 -20.25 -5.32
CA ASP A 225 19.36 -18.92 -5.05
C ASP A 225 20.57 -18.63 -5.95
N GLY A 226 20.87 -17.35 -6.20
CA GLY A 226 22.06 -16.91 -6.94
C GLY A 226 22.09 -17.39 -8.39
N VAL A 227 20.93 -17.56 -9.03
CA VAL A 227 20.82 -18.16 -10.36
C VAL A 227 21.22 -17.16 -11.42
N LYS A 228 22.29 -17.43 -12.17
CA LYS A 228 22.82 -16.53 -13.19
C LYS A 228 23.72 -17.20 -14.22
N PHE A 229 23.84 -16.58 -15.39
CA PHE A 229 24.87 -16.90 -16.38
C PHE A 229 26.01 -15.90 -16.29
N THR A 230 27.25 -16.39 -16.29
CA THR A 230 28.46 -15.54 -16.32
C THR A 230 29.37 -15.95 -17.47
N SER A 231 29.97 -15.00 -18.18
CA SER A 231 30.95 -15.29 -19.24
C SER A 231 32.39 -15.14 -18.75
N SER A 232 33.35 -15.68 -19.51
CA SER A 232 34.78 -15.49 -19.28
C SER A 232 35.21 -14.02 -19.32
N ASP A 233 34.53 -13.18 -20.08
CA ASP A 233 34.72 -11.73 -20.15
C ASP A 233 34.04 -10.97 -18.99
N SER A 234 33.48 -11.69 -18.02
CA SER A 234 32.74 -11.15 -16.87
C SER A 234 31.42 -10.46 -17.23
N GLU A 235 30.81 -10.81 -18.37
CA GLU A 235 29.41 -10.46 -18.61
C GLU A 235 28.52 -11.32 -17.70
N GLU A 236 27.49 -10.70 -17.11
CA GLU A 236 26.56 -11.38 -16.23
C GLU A 236 25.12 -11.17 -16.72
N ILE A 237 24.33 -12.25 -16.70
CA ILE A 237 22.89 -12.26 -16.89
C ILE A 237 22.28 -12.93 -15.65
N GLY A 238 21.77 -12.12 -14.72
CA GLY A 238 21.04 -12.63 -13.56
C GLY A 238 19.68 -13.18 -13.95
N ILE A 239 19.24 -14.27 -13.31
CA ILE A 239 17.88 -14.79 -13.41
C ILE A 239 17.09 -14.39 -12.16
N THR A 240 17.53 -14.82 -10.97
CA THR A 240 16.89 -14.47 -9.69
C THR A 240 17.52 -13.21 -9.09
N ASP A 241 18.86 -13.20 -9.02
CA ASP A 241 19.66 -12.14 -8.41
C ASP A 241 20.26 -11.26 -9.51
N LYS A 242 19.51 -10.23 -9.93
CA LYS A 242 19.92 -9.29 -10.98
C LYS A 242 20.54 -8.05 -10.34
N ASN A 243 21.58 -7.49 -10.96
CA ASN A 243 22.04 -6.15 -10.59
C ASN A 243 21.01 -5.08 -11.00
N ILE A 244 21.08 -3.91 -10.37
CA ILE A 244 20.12 -2.81 -10.57
C ILE A 244 20.07 -2.35 -12.05
N VAL A 245 21.23 -2.27 -12.71
CA VAL A 245 21.33 -1.84 -14.12
C VAL A 245 20.54 -2.77 -15.04
N GLN A 246 20.69 -4.09 -14.88
CA GLN A 246 19.93 -5.09 -15.65
C GLN A 246 18.43 -4.94 -15.39
N ARG A 247 18.00 -4.80 -14.13
CA ARG A 247 16.59 -4.63 -13.75
C ARG A 247 15.95 -3.40 -14.41
N MET A 248 16.63 -2.27 -14.33
CA MET A 248 16.17 -1.02 -14.95
C MET A 248 16.05 -1.16 -16.48
N ALA A 249 17.04 -1.80 -17.11
CA ALA A 249 17.05 -2.01 -18.56
C ALA A 249 15.90 -2.93 -19.01
N GLU A 250 15.66 -4.03 -18.31
CA GLU A 250 14.56 -4.96 -18.61
C GLU A 250 13.18 -4.34 -18.35
N ALA A 251 13.01 -3.64 -17.22
CA ALA A 251 11.76 -2.94 -16.92
C ALA A 251 11.41 -1.90 -18.00
N LYS A 252 12.43 -1.22 -18.53
CA LYS A 252 12.30 -0.27 -19.64
C LYS A 252 11.98 -0.97 -20.97
N ALA A 253 12.74 -1.99 -21.34
CA ALA A 253 12.57 -2.72 -22.59
C ALA A 253 11.18 -3.37 -22.71
N THR A 254 10.65 -3.88 -21.60
CA THR A 254 9.36 -4.58 -21.56
C THR A 254 8.16 -3.66 -21.39
N ARG A 255 8.38 -2.36 -21.11
CA ARG A 255 7.31 -1.43 -20.69
C ARG A 255 6.13 -1.42 -21.67
N SER A 256 6.38 -1.28 -22.97
CA SER A 256 5.31 -1.20 -23.98
C SER A 256 4.43 -2.47 -24.00
N SER A 257 5.03 -3.65 -23.92
CA SER A 257 4.27 -4.92 -23.85
C SER A 257 3.42 -5.01 -22.58
N ARG A 258 3.98 -4.56 -21.44
CA ARG A 258 3.27 -4.52 -20.14
C ARG A 258 2.10 -3.56 -20.16
N VAL A 259 2.25 -2.41 -20.81
CA VAL A 259 1.20 -1.40 -21.00
C VAL A 259 0.09 -1.94 -21.89
N ASN A 260 0.44 -2.52 -23.04
CA ASN A 260 -0.56 -3.11 -23.94
C ASN A 260 -1.35 -4.21 -23.25
N MET A 261 -0.67 -5.13 -22.56
CA MET A 261 -1.35 -6.19 -21.80
C MET A 261 -2.31 -5.64 -20.73
N ALA A 262 -1.93 -4.57 -20.03
CA ALA A 262 -2.80 -3.95 -19.03
C ALA A 262 -4.10 -3.41 -19.66
N PHE A 263 -4.01 -2.74 -20.82
CA PHE A 263 -5.19 -2.24 -21.52
C PHE A 263 -6.02 -3.33 -22.18
N GLU A 264 -5.41 -4.39 -22.71
CA GLU A 264 -6.13 -5.57 -23.19
C GLU A 264 -6.99 -6.20 -22.10
N LYS A 265 -6.45 -6.30 -20.88
CA LYS A 265 -7.19 -6.79 -19.72
C LYS A 265 -8.32 -5.83 -19.31
N ALA A 266 -8.04 -4.53 -19.24
CA ALA A 266 -9.06 -3.53 -18.87
C ALA A 266 -10.23 -3.48 -19.86
N LYS A 267 -9.99 -3.83 -21.14
CA LYS A 267 -11.03 -3.96 -22.16
C LYS A 267 -12.03 -5.09 -21.84
N THR A 268 -11.57 -6.20 -21.23
CA THR A 268 -12.42 -7.38 -20.94
C THR A 268 -13.00 -7.38 -19.53
N ASP A 269 -12.27 -6.84 -18.56
CA ASP A 269 -12.60 -6.94 -17.13
C ASP A 269 -13.46 -5.77 -16.63
N GLY A 270 -13.58 -4.70 -17.41
CA GLY A 270 -14.37 -3.52 -17.06
C GLY A 270 -15.87 -3.78 -17.10
N SER A 271 -16.62 -3.23 -16.15
CA SER A 271 -18.09 -3.20 -16.25
C SER A 271 -18.51 -2.27 -17.39
N GLU A 272 -19.60 -2.59 -18.09
CA GLU A 272 -20.20 -1.70 -19.13
C GLU A 272 -20.53 -0.28 -18.62
N LYS A 273 -20.52 -0.05 -17.31
CA LYS A 273 -20.82 1.22 -16.64
C LYS A 273 -19.59 1.98 -16.15
N ASP A 274 -18.38 1.58 -16.56
CA ASP A 274 -17.13 2.30 -16.25
C ASP A 274 -16.45 2.80 -17.54
N LEU A 275 -15.89 4.00 -17.49
CA LEU A 275 -15.20 4.62 -18.62
C LEU A 275 -13.87 3.94 -18.97
N ASN A 276 -13.34 3.06 -18.10
CA ASN A 276 -12.08 2.36 -18.33
C ASN A 276 -12.10 1.51 -19.61
N THR A 277 -13.20 0.81 -19.89
CA THR A 277 -13.32 -0.05 -21.08
C THR A 277 -13.17 0.78 -22.36
N TYR A 278 -13.85 1.94 -22.42
CA TYR A 278 -13.74 2.84 -23.56
C TYR A 278 -12.35 3.47 -23.65
N PHE A 279 -11.73 3.83 -22.52
CA PHE A 279 -10.35 4.31 -22.50
C PHE A 279 -9.39 3.26 -23.07
N ALA A 280 -9.54 1.99 -22.67
CA ALA A 280 -8.72 0.89 -23.16
C ALA A 280 -8.92 0.67 -24.67
N LYS A 281 -10.15 0.67 -25.17
CA LYS A 281 -10.43 0.59 -26.62
C LYS A 281 -9.84 1.77 -27.40
N LEU A 282 -9.96 2.99 -26.88
CA LEU A 282 -9.28 4.16 -27.44
C LEU A 282 -7.76 4.00 -27.40
N TRP A 283 -7.17 3.38 -26.38
CA TRP A 283 -5.73 3.12 -26.29
C TRP A 283 -5.25 2.04 -27.27
N LEU A 284 -6.06 1.01 -27.50
CA LEU A 284 -5.73 -0.08 -28.42
C LEU A 284 -6.05 0.27 -29.88
N GLY A 285 -6.90 1.27 -30.12
CA GLY A 285 -7.31 1.67 -31.46
C GLY A 285 -8.43 0.80 -32.02
N GLU A 286 -9.24 0.22 -31.13
CA GLU A 286 -10.27 -0.76 -31.47
C GLU A 286 -11.67 -0.14 -31.42
N ASP A 287 -12.53 -0.54 -32.36
CA ASP A 287 -13.94 -0.15 -32.45
C ASP A 287 -14.16 1.37 -32.32
N LEU A 288 -13.27 2.18 -32.91
CA LEU A 288 -13.22 3.63 -32.65
C LEU A 288 -14.55 4.32 -32.93
N ASP A 289 -15.25 3.98 -34.01
CA ASP A 289 -16.54 4.58 -34.38
C ASP A 289 -17.62 4.27 -33.32
N GLU A 290 -17.73 2.99 -32.89
CA GLU A 290 -18.69 2.55 -31.87
C GLU A 290 -18.39 3.18 -30.50
N VAL A 291 -17.10 3.22 -30.14
CA VAL A 291 -16.62 3.83 -28.90
C VAL A 291 -16.93 5.32 -28.89
N ASN A 292 -16.66 6.04 -29.97
CA ASN A 292 -16.94 7.47 -30.07
C ASN A 292 -18.44 7.76 -30.02
N GLN A 293 -19.28 6.98 -30.71
CA GLN A 293 -20.73 7.10 -30.63
C GLN A 293 -21.23 6.88 -29.19
N THR A 294 -20.75 5.84 -28.52
CA THR A 294 -21.17 5.51 -27.16
C THR A 294 -20.73 6.58 -26.16
N LEU A 295 -19.49 7.06 -26.26
CA LEU A 295 -18.98 8.15 -25.43
C LEU A 295 -19.75 9.44 -25.65
N LEU A 296 -20.09 9.78 -26.90
CA LEU A 296 -20.90 10.94 -27.22
C LEU A 296 -22.25 10.87 -26.48
N GLU A 297 -22.97 9.75 -26.59
CA GLU A 297 -24.22 9.54 -25.88
C GLU A 297 -24.07 9.63 -24.36
N ILE A 298 -22.98 9.11 -23.80
CA ILE A 298 -22.70 9.20 -22.36
C ILE A 298 -22.47 10.65 -21.96
N PHE A 299 -21.66 11.41 -22.71
CA PHE A 299 -21.28 12.77 -22.35
C PHE A 299 -22.43 13.77 -22.51
N THR A 300 -23.38 13.51 -23.42
CA THR A 300 -24.54 14.37 -23.66
C THR A 300 -25.82 13.88 -22.97
N THR A 301 -25.76 12.81 -22.17
CA THR A 301 -26.97 12.23 -21.57
C THR A 301 -27.63 13.15 -20.55
N GLU A 302 -28.93 13.36 -20.69
CA GLU A 302 -29.80 13.98 -19.68
C GLU A 302 -30.48 12.96 -18.77
N ASP A 303 -30.38 11.67 -19.11
CA ASP A 303 -30.97 10.59 -18.31
C ASP A 303 -30.27 10.46 -16.96
N ARG A 304 -31.05 10.54 -15.87
CA ARG A 304 -30.52 10.58 -14.50
C ARG A 304 -29.88 9.26 -14.07
N GLU A 305 -30.39 8.13 -14.55
CA GLU A 305 -29.82 6.81 -14.20
C GLU A 305 -28.48 6.61 -14.89
N ARG A 306 -28.37 6.99 -16.18
CA ARG A 306 -27.12 6.99 -16.94
C ARG A 306 -26.11 7.98 -16.33
N GLN A 307 -26.54 9.17 -15.93
CA GLN A 307 -25.67 10.11 -15.21
C GLN A 307 -25.19 9.57 -13.85
N ARG A 308 -25.98 8.73 -13.17
CA ARG A 308 -25.55 8.04 -11.95
C ARG A 308 -24.55 6.93 -12.24
N ALA A 309 -24.80 6.13 -13.26
CA ALA A 309 -23.91 5.04 -13.67
C ALA A 309 -22.48 5.53 -13.94
N TYR A 310 -22.34 6.66 -14.63
CA TYR A 310 -21.04 7.24 -14.98
C TYR A 310 -20.57 8.37 -14.03
N SER A 311 -21.22 8.54 -12.87
CA SER A 311 -20.89 9.58 -11.89
C SER A 311 -20.95 11.04 -12.43
N ILE A 312 -21.65 11.30 -13.54
CA ILE A 312 -21.84 12.64 -14.15
C ILE A 312 -22.55 13.59 -13.20
N HIS A 313 -23.45 13.08 -12.37
CA HIS A 313 -24.17 13.87 -11.37
C HIS A 313 -23.28 14.38 -10.21
N ASP A 314 -22.10 13.80 -10.01
CA ASP A 314 -21.19 14.12 -8.89
C ASP A 314 -20.06 15.05 -9.33
N ASP A 315 -20.18 16.32 -8.97
CA ASP A 315 -19.16 17.34 -9.28
C ASP A 315 -17.81 17.05 -8.57
N TRP A 316 -17.80 16.20 -7.53
CA TRP A 316 -16.62 15.83 -6.74
C TRP A 316 -16.11 14.41 -7.01
N SER A 317 -16.61 13.77 -8.07
CA SER A 317 -16.21 12.42 -8.47
C SER A 317 -14.69 12.30 -8.61
N LEU A 318 -14.13 11.27 -7.97
CA LEU A 318 -12.73 10.84 -8.09
C LEU A 318 -12.44 10.10 -9.40
N ASN A 319 -13.47 9.71 -10.16
CA ASN A 319 -13.34 8.98 -11.41
C ASN A 319 -13.51 9.88 -12.63
N LEU A 320 -14.66 10.54 -12.73
CA LEU A 320 -15.11 11.16 -13.97
C LEU A 320 -14.12 12.19 -14.50
N LYS A 321 -13.81 13.24 -13.72
CA LYS A 321 -12.96 14.34 -14.20
C LYS A 321 -11.55 13.86 -14.56
N PRO A 322 -10.85 13.07 -13.72
CA PRO A 322 -9.56 12.50 -14.09
C PRO A 322 -9.62 11.66 -15.37
N MET A 323 -10.68 10.89 -15.59
CA MET A 323 -10.83 10.09 -16.80
C MET A 323 -11.05 10.96 -18.05
N LEU A 324 -11.95 11.95 -18.00
CA LEU A 324 -12.18 12.87 -19.11
C LEU A 324 -10.91 13.65 -19.49
N LEU A 325 -10.14 14.11 -18.48
CA LEU A 325 -8.85 14.77 -18.70
C LEU A 325 -7.88 13.84 -19.44
N ARG A 326 -7.76 12.59 -18.98
CA ARG A 326 -6.87 11.61 -19.63
C ARG A 326 -7.34 11.28 -21.04
N MET A 327 -8.64 11.13 -21.28
CA MET A 327 -9.16 10.90 -22.63
C MET A 327 -8.79 12.07 -23.55
N TYR A 328 -8.99 13.31 -23.10
CA TYR A 328 -8.60 14.49 -23.87
C TYR A 328 -7.10 14.51 -24.17
N PHE A 329 -6.25 14.38 -23.15
CA PHE A 329 -4.80 14.51 -23.32
C PHE A 329 -4.17 13.34 -24.09
N ASN A 330 -4.73 12.13 -24.03
CA ASN A 330 -4.20 10.97 -24.75
C ASN A 330 -4.79 10.78 -26.16
N PHE A 331 -6.03 11.23 -26.41
CA PHE A 331 -6.78 10.85 -27.61
C PHE A 331 -7.38 12.01 -28.40
N GLY A 332 -7.45 13.21 -27.81
CA GLY A 332 -8.00 14.39 -28.48
C GLY A 332 -7.22 14.76 -29.73
N SER A 333 -7.81 15.60 -30.57
CA SER A 333 -7.23 16.12 -31.82
C SER A 333 -5.86 16.80 -31.63
N THR A 334 -5.57 17.30 -30.44
CA THR A 334 -4.29 17.96 -30.08
C THR A 334 -3.37 17.10 -29.21
N SER A 335 -3.71 15.83 -28.98
CA SER A 335 -2.91 14.92 -28.16
C SER A 335 -1.49 14.73 -28.72
N LYS A 336 -0.53 14.52 -27.82
CA LYS A 336 0.85 14.12 -28.14
C LYS A 336 1.08 12.60 -28.02
N VAL A 337 0.07 11.82 -27.62
CA VAL A 337 0.20 10.39 -27.35
C VAL A 337 -0.42 9.59 -28.49
N LEU A 338 -1.73 9.65 -28.66
CA LEU A 338 -2.49 8.92 -29.70
C LEU A 338 -3.54 9.84 -30.32
N PRO A 339 -3.12 10.86 -31.10
CA PRO A 339 -4.00 11.93 -31.57
C PRO A 339 -5.13 11.45 -32.47
N GLY A 340 -6.28 12.10 -32.34
CA GLY A 340 -7.42 11.93 -33.23
C GLY A 340 -8.20 10.63 -33.04
N ARG A 341 -8.01 9.92 -31.93
CA ARG A 341 -8.83 8.74 -31.57
C ARG A 341 -10.17 9.12 -30.96
N LEU A 342 -10.30 10.34 -30.44
CA LEU A 342 -11.59 10.97 -30.21
C LEU A 342 -12.05 11.69 -31.47
N GLU A 343 -13.25 11.35 -31.93
CA GLU A 343 -13.92 12.08 -33.00
C GLU A 343 -14.27 13.50 -32.56
N LYS A 344 -14.35 14.41 -33.52
CA LYS A 344 -14.57 15.84 -33.26
C LYS A 344 -15.81 16.10 -32.37
N GLN A 345 -16.94 15.47 -32.67
CA GLN A 345 -18.19 15.68 -31.92
C GLN A 345 -18.08 15.15 -30.48
N THR A 346 -17.43 14.00 -30.31
CA THR A 346 -17.18 13.39 -28.99
C THR A 346 -16.19 14.22 -28.17
N GLU A 347 -15.14 14.76 -28.79
CA GLU A 347 -14.21 15.71 -28.15
C GLU A 347 -14.94 16.99 -27.71
N GLU A 348 -15.78 17.57 -28.56
CA GLU A 348 -16.59 18.75 -28.23
C GLU A 348 -17.52 18.49 -27.04
N ALA A 349 -18.23 17.36 -27.04
CA ALA A 349 -19.10 16.95 -25.93
C ALA A 349 -18.32 16.72 -24.62
N LEU A 350 -17.13 16.11 -24.70
CA LEU A 350 -16.23 15.94 -23.56
C LEU A 350 -15.81 17.29 -22.97
N LEU A 351 -15.44 18.25 -23.83
CA LEU A 351 -15.00 19.58 -23.42
C LEU A 351 -16.13 20.37 -22.75
N ASP A 352 -17.34 20.32 -23.31
CA ASP A 352 -18.52 20.96 -22.70
C ASP A 352 -18.84 20.33 -21.34
N LEU A 353 -18.78 18.99 -21.23
CA LEU A 353 -18.96 18.30 -19.96
C LEU A 353 -17.89 18.70 -18.93
N LEU A 354 -16.61 18.77 -19.33
CA LEU A 354 -15.53 19.26 -18.45
C LEU A 354 -15.79 20.69 -17.98
N TRP A 355 -16.23 21.59 -18.87
CA TRP A 355 -16.55 22.97 -18.52
C TRP A 355 -17.67 23.02 -17.48
N GLU A 356 -18.78 22.31 -17.74
CA GLU A 356 -19.92 22.27 -16.81
C GLU A 356 -19.54 21.71 -15.44
N LYS A 357 -18.68 20.69 -15.39
CA LYS A 357 -18.23 20.05 -14.15
C LYS A 357 -17.18 20.84 -13.38
N THR A 358 -16.44 21.73 -14.03
CA THR A 358 -15.33 22.45 -13.39
C THR A 358 -15.59 23.94 -13.18
N LYS A 359 -16.48 24.58 -13.95
CA LYS A 359 -16.69 26.04 -13.88
C LYS A 359 -17.01 26.57 -12.49
N LEU A 360 -17.68 25.79 -11.63
CA LEU A 360 -18.01 26.22 -10.25
C LEU A 360 -16.95 25.85 -9.21
N ILE A 361 -16.15 24.81 -9.46
CA ILE A 361 -15.12 24.30 -8.53
C ILE A 361 -13.77 24.99 -8.78
N ASN A 362 -13.51 25.38 -10.03
CA ASN A 362 -12.35 26.14 -10.45
C ASN A 362 -12.52 27.62 -10.04
N ASP A 363 -12.29 27.90 -8.76
CA ASP A 363 -12.35 29.25 -8.17
C ASP A 363 -10.94 29.84 -8.05
N ILE A 364 -10.68 30.96 -8.74
CA ILE A 364 -9.38 31.65 -8.71
C ILE A 364 -9.04 32.18 -7.32
N HIS A 365 -10.04 32.52 -6.50
CA HIS A 365 -9.81 33.00 -5.14
C HIS A 365 -9.30 31.89 -4.23
N LEU A 366 -9.67 30.65 -4.50
CA LEU A 366 -9.17 29.48 -3.80
C LEU A 366 -7.71 29.18 -4.18
N ALA A 367 -7.35 29.33 -5.46
CA ALA A 367 -5.97 29.17 -5.93
C ALA A 367 -4.99 30.16 -5.26
N ARG A 368 -5.50 31.28 -4.74
CA ARG A 368 -4.73 32.32 -4.02
C ARG A 368 -4.66 32.10 -2.51
N LYS A 369 -5.18 30.99 -2.01
CA LYS A 369 -5.15 30.65 -0.58
C LYS A 369 -4.04 29.67 -0.25
N SER A 370 -3.82 29.47 1.04
CA SER A 370 -2.82 28.53 1.55
C SER A 370 -3.00 27.14 0.94
N THR A 371 -1.88 26.53 0.54
CA THR A 371 -1.82 25.15 0.04
C THR A 371 -2.08 24.11 1.15
N TRP A 372 -2.12 24.55 2.42
CA TRP A 372 -2.46 23.75 3.60
C TRP A 372 -3.95 23.80 3.97
N TRP A 373 -4.76 24.45 3.15
CA TRP A 373 -6.22 24.46 3.27
C TRP A 373 -6.82 23.37 2.37
N LEU A 374 -7.22 22.26 3.00
CA LEU A 374 -7.70 21.05 2.34
C LEU A 374 -9.23 20.98 2.39
N ILE A 375 -9.89 20.89 1.24
CA ILE A 375 -11.35 20.78 1.17
C ILE A 375 -11.77 19.32 1.26
N GLY A 376 -12.69 19.00 2.16
CA GLY A 376 -13.19 17.63 2.24
C GLY A 376 -12.16 16.67 2.81
N SER A 377 -11.79 15.66 2.03
CA SER A 377 -10.60 14.82 2.28
C SER A 377 -9.49 15.11 1.29
N GLU A 378 -8.26 14.80 1.67
CA GLU A 378 -7.05 15.18 0.93
C GLU A 378 -7.06 14.69 -0.53
N ASN A 379 -7.49 13.45 -0.78
CA ASN A 379 -7.62 12.92 -2.12
C ASN A 379 -8.66 13.67 -3.01
N HIS A 380 -9.78 14.13 -2.44
CA HIS A 380 -10.79 14.91 -3.17
C HIS A 380 -10.30 16.34 -3.44
N ASP A 381 -9.62 16.95 -2.47
CA ASP A 381 -9.01 18.27 -2.61
C ASP A 381 -7.98 18.29 -3.76
N ILE A 382 -7.06 17.32 -3.76
CA ILE A 382 -6.04 17.14 -4.80
C ILE A 382 -6.71 16.95 -6.16
N ASN A 383 -7.68 16.03 -6.27
CA ASN A 383 -8.42 15.81 -7.53
C ASN A 383 -9.03 17.12 -8.08
N ALA A 384 -9.76 17.85 -7.24
CA ALA A 384 -10.45 19.06 -7.65
C ALA A 384 -9.47 20.14 -8.13
N LYS A 385 -8.37 20.35 -7.41
CA LYS A 385 -7.35 21.35 -7.73
C LYS A 385 -6.48 20.96 -8.93
N VAL A 386 -6.20 19.67 -9.13
CA VAL A 386 -5.53 19.17 -10.35
C VAL A 386 -6.45 19.37 -11.55
N ALA A 387 -7.73 19.02 -11.41
CA ALA A 387 -8.71 19.23 -12.48
C ALA A 387 -8.87 20.71 -12.83
N ALA A 388 -8.83 21.61 -11.83
CA ALA A 388 -8.87 23.05 -12.05
C ALA A 388 -7.65 23.53 -12.87
N LEU A 389 -6.43 23.14 -12.51
CA LEU A 389 -5.21 23.45 -13.28
C LEU A 389 -5.33 22.97 -14.74
N LEU A 390 -5.66 21.69 -14.92
CA LEU A 390 -5.62 21.06 -16.23
C LEU A 390 -6.78 21.50 -17.13
N THR A 391 -7.98 21.75 -16.60
CA THR A 391 -9.07 22.32 -17.40
C THR A 391 -8.80 23.77 -17.81
N SER A 392 -8.22 24.59 -16.93
CA SER A 392 -7.77 25.93 -17.32
C SER A 392 -6.73 25.88 -18.44
N GLN A 393 -5.81 24.91 -18.40
CA GLN A 393 -4.85 24.67 -19.49
C GLN A 393 -5.52 24.24 -20.81
N ILE A 394 -6.54 23.39 -20.75
CA ILE A 394 -7.30 23.01 -21.94
C ILE A 394 -8.01 24.23 -22.53
N PHE A 395 -8.77 24.94 -21.71
CA PHE A 395 -9.69 25.97 -22.18
C PHE A 395 -9.01 27.25 -22.63
N LYS A 396 -7.85 27.61 -22.07
CA LYS A 396 -7.07 28.75 -22.58
C LYS A 396 -6.56 28.51 -24.01
N ASN A 397 -6.35 27.25 -24.37
CA ASN A 397 -5.85 26.82 -25.69
C ASN A 397 -6.98 26.48 -26.68
N LYS A 398 -8.25 26.56 -26.27
CA LYS A 398 -9.41 26.28 -27.11
C LYS A 398 -10.18 27.57 -27.45
N PRO A 399 -10.26 27.98 -28.72
CA PRO A 399 -10.90 29.24 -29.10
C PRO A 399 -12.31 29.40 -28.52
N GLU A 400 -13.14 28.36 -28.52
CA GLU A 400 -14.52 28.41 -28.03
C GLU A 400 -14.67 28.53 -26.50
N PHE A 401 -13.58 28.32 -25.74
CA PHE A 401 -13.56 28.44 -24.28
C PHE A 401 -12.66 29.57 -23.77
N SER A 402 -11.65 29.97 -24.53
CA SER A 402 -10.59 30.91 -24.10
C SER A 402 -11.11 32.27 -23.62
N SER A 403 -12.22 32.74 -24.18
CA SER A 403 -12.88 33.99 -23.80
C SER A 403 -14.02 33.82 -22.80
N ARG A 404 -14.34 32.58 -22.37
CA ARG A 404 -15.38 32.34 -21.36
C ARG A 404 -14.82 32.75 -19.99
N ASN A 405 -15.61 33.54 -19.27
CA ASN A 405 -15.28 33.90 -17.90
C ASN A 405 -15.79 32.83 -16.94
N TYR A 406 -14.95 32.45 -15.98
CA TYR A 406 -15.39 31.65 -14.85
C TYR A 406 -16.26 32.51 -13.91
N PRO A 407 -17.23 31.90 -13.21
CA PRO A 407 -17.98 32.59 -12.16
C PRO A 407 -17.07 33.12 -11.05
N ASP A 408 -17.16 34.42 -10.76
CA ASP A 408 -16.49 35.09 -9.64
C ASP A 408 -17.18 34.77 -8.29
N LYS A 409 -17.07 33.52 -7.84
CA LYS A 409 -17.78 33.03 -6.64
C LYS A 409 -17.22 33.63 -5.37
N GLY A 410 -15.94 33.37 -5.08
CA GLY A 410 -15.27 33.83 -3.87
C GLY A 410 -15.98 33.46 -2.56
N LYS A 411 -16.77 32.37 -2.57
CA LYS A 411 -17.56 31.90 -1.42
C LYS A 411 -16.82 30.89 -0.54
N GLY A 412 -15.56 30.58 -0.87
CA GLY A 412 -14.77 29.59 -0.15
C GLY A 412 -14.85 28.19 -0.76
N GLY A 413 -14.06 27.28 -0.19
CA GLY A 413 -13.89 25.93 -0.69
C GLY A 413 -15.11 25.02 -0.42
N GLY A 414 -15.29 23.99 -1.26
CA GLY A 414 -16.26 22.92 -0.98
C GLY A 414 -17.71 23.22 -1.39
N SER A 415 -17.93 24.15 -2.32
CA SER A 415 -19.26 24.34 -2.94
C SER A 415 -19.73 23.01 -3.56
N GLY A 416 -20.94 22.57 -3.22
CA GLY A 416 -21.50 21.30 -3.70
C GLY A 416 -20.81 20.04 -3.16
N TYR A 417 -19.84 20.17 -2.24
CA TYR A 417 -19.23 19.01 -1.57
C TYR A 417 -20.22 18.40 -0.58
N TRP A 418 -20.53 17.11 -0.80
CA TRP A 418 -21.34 16.19 0.02
C TRP A 418 -22.13 16.78 1.19
N PHE A 419 -23.42 17.06 0.97
CA PHE A 419 -24.44 17.02 2.00
C PHE A 419 -25.34 15.80 1.75
N HIS A 420 -25.61 15.02 2.80
CA HIS A 420 -26.60 13.94 2.90
C HIS A 420 -26.49 12.67 2.05
N GLN A 421 -25.72 12.59 0.96
CA GLN A 421 -25.75 11.39 0.09
C GLN A 421 -25.13 10.12 0.72
N MET A 422 -24.26 10.22 1.72
CA MET A 422 -23.72 9.03 2.42
C MET A 422 -24.75 8.31 3.29
N TYR A 423 -25.84 8.99 3.68
CA TYR A 423 -26.78 8.47 4.70
C TYR A 423 -28.27 8.75 4.39
N ALA A 424 -28.61 9.38 3.26
CA ALA A 424 -29.99 9.71 2.91
C ALA A 424 -30.28 9.54 1.41
N ASN A 425 -31.52 9.16 1.09
CA ASN A 425 -32.03 8.97 -0.27
C ASN A 425 -32.26 10.28 -1.08
N SER A 426 -31.70 11.42 -0.63
CA SER A 426 -31.91 12.73 -1.27
C SER A 426 -30.59 13.38 -1.69
N SER A 427 -30.60 14.00 -2.88
CA SER A 427 -29.42 14.59 -3.55
C SER A 427 -29.42 16.11 -3.38
N ASN A 428 -29.24 16.59 -2.14
CA ASN A 428 -29.10 18.02 -1.90
C ASN A 428 -27.62 18.40 -1.99
N LYS A 429 -27.26 19.30 -2.92
CA LYS A 429 -25.93 19.91 -2.93
C LYS A 429 -25.74 20.68 -1.61
N GLY A 430 -24.55 20.57 -1.01
CA GLY A 430 -24.22 21.36 0.17
C GLY A 430 -24.33 22.86 -0.12
N PRO A 431 -24.61 23.70 0.90
CA PRO A 431 -24.74 25.15 0.70
C PRO A 431 -23.45 25.74 0.13
N GLU A 432 -23.38 27.03 -0.20
CA GLU A 432 -22.09 27.69 -0.45
C GLU A 432 -21.36 27.96 0.88
N GLY A 433 -20.08 28.33 0.85
CA GLY A 433 -19.43 28.88 2.04
C GLY A 433 -19.82 30.34 2.24
N ASN A 434 -19.51 30.94 3.40
CA ASN A 434 -19.96 32.30 3.70
C ASN A 434 -18.95 33.39 3.31
N ALA A 435 -17.81 33.03 2.72
CA ALA A 435 -16.81 34.03 2.33
C ALA A 435 -17.36 35.05 1.32
N ASN A 436 -16.68 36.19 1.27
CA ASN A 436 -16.93 37.24 0.29
C ASN A 436 -15.62 37.69 -0.36
N TRP A 437 -14.89 36.75 -0.96
CA TRP A 437 -13.61 37.00 -1.63
C TRP A 437 -13.77 37.50 -3.07
N ALA A 438 -14.98 37.42 -3.63
CA ALA A 438 -15.29 37.92 -4.97
C ALA A 438 -14.89 39.39 -5.11
N ASP A 439 -14.22 39.74 -6.20
CA ASP A 439 -13.70 41.10 -6.42
C ASP A 439 -14.35 41.82 -7.60
N GLY A 440 -15.39 41.22 -8.20
CA GLY A 440 -16.18 41.76 -9.30
C GLY A 440 -15.44 41.74 -10.64
N LYS A 441 -14.24 41.15 -10.71
CA LYS A 441 -13.46 41.05 -11.94
C LYS A 441 -13.89 39.84 -12.76
N GLN A 442 -13.56 39.91 -14.04
CA GLN A 442 -13.74 38.81 -14.98
C GLN A 442 -12.41 38.08 -15.13
N TYR A 443 -12.44 36.76 -14.96
CA TYR A 443 -11.27 35.91 -15.07
C TYR A 443 -11.55 34.80 -16.10
N ASN A 444 -10.65 34.66 -17.06
CA ASN A 444 -10.74 33.63 -18.08
C ASN A 444 -9.84 32.43 -17.75
N ALA A 445 -9.77 31.45 -18.65
CA ALA A 445 -8.96 30.25 -18.44
C ALA A 445 -7.46 30.51 -18.28
N GLU A 446 -6.91 31.52 -18.96
CA GLU A 446 -5.49 31.90 -18.84
C GLU A 446 -5.20 32.50 -17.44
N ASP A 447 -6.11 33.31 -16.90
CA ASP A 447 -5.97 33.87 -15.55
C ASP A 447 -5.97 32.77 -14.49
N HIS A 448 -6.93 31.83 -14.58
CA HIS A 448 -7.00 30.69 -13.67
C HIS A 448 -5.78 29.78 -13.79
N TYR A 449 -5.32 29.50 -15.01
CA TYR A 449 -4.15 28.66 -15.24
C TYR A 449 -2.92 29.21 -14.51
N LYS A 450 -2.64 30.52 -14.64
CA LYS A 450 -1.50 31.17 -13.98
C LYS A 450 -1.54 31.04 -12.46
N GLU A 451 -2.71 31.23 -11.86
CA GLU A 451 -2.85 31.15 -10.40
C GLU A 451 -2.76 29.70 -9.91
N TRP A 452 -3.28 28.73 -10.66
CA TRP A 452 -3.12 27.32 -10.33
C TRP A 452 -1.70 26.81 -10.50
N VAL A 453 -0.94 27.30 -11.49
CA VAL A 453 0.49 26.97 -11.61
C VAL A 453 1.25 27.43 -10.37
N LYS A 454 1.03 28.67 -9.91
CA LYS A 454 1.62 29.19 -8.66
C LYS A 454 1.21 28.35 -7.45
N PHE A 455 -0.08 28.02 -7.34
CA PHE A 455 -0.59 27.19 -6.25
C PHE A 455 0.12 25.83 -6.19
N TRP A 456 0.26 25.15 -7.33
CA TRP A 456 0.88 23.82 -7.37
C TRP A 456 2.39 23.85 -7.17
N ASP A 457 3.06 24.89 -7.67
CA ASP A 457 4.48 25.12 -7.37
C ASP A 457 4.71 25.31 -5.85
N GLU A 458 3.90 26.14 -5.20
CA GLU A 458 3.93 26.34 -3.76
C GLU A 458 3.54 25.06 -3.01
N TYR A 459 2.53 24.33 -3.47
CA TYR A 459 2.06 23.09 -2.84
C TYR A 459 3.18 22.07 -2.76
N ILE A 460 3.86 21.80 -3.88
CA ILE A 460 4.96 20.83 -3.95
C ILE A 460 6.11 21.27 -3.04
N SER A 461 6.49 22.54 -3.13
CA SER A 461 7.56 23.12 -2.32
C SER A 461 7.26 23.01 -0.82
N GLU A 462 6.04 23.32 -0.41
CA GLU A 462 5.59 23.25 0.98
C GLU A 462 5.56 21.82 1.50
N ARG A 463 5.13 20.84 0.68
CA ARG A 463 5.14 19.42 1.08
C ARG A 463 6.55 18.85 1.20
N ALA A 464 7.47 19.25 0.32
CA ALA A 464 8.89 18.90 0.47
C ALA A 464 9.51 19.54 1.72
N LYS A 465 9.12 20.78 2.04
CA LYS A 465 9.60 21.54 3.21
C LYS A 465 9.09 21.01 4.53
N LYS A 466 7.82 20.59 4.61
CA LYS A 466 7.13 20.41 5.90
C LYS A 466 6.47 19.02 6.10
N GLY A 467 6.50 18.17 5.07
CA GLY A 467 5.97 16.80 5.10
C GLY A 467 4.85 16.60 4.07
N PHE A 468 4.62 15.35 3.63
CA PHE A 468 3.77 15.07 2.46
C PHE A 468 2.26 15.24 2.67
N PHE A 469 1.66 14.26 3.35
CA PHE A 469 0.24 13.97 3.26
C PHE A 469 -0.31 13.77 4.66
N LEU A 470 -1.53 14.20 4.86
CA LEU A 470 -2.29 13.94 6.06
C LEU A 470 -2.86 12.52 6.06
N GLU A 471 -3.24 12.00 4.90
CA GLU A 471 -3.55 10.58 4.67
C GLU A 471 -2.25 9.76 4.59
N VAL A 472 -1.46 9.85 5.68
CA VAL A 472 -0.14 9.22 5.86
C VAL A 472 -0.19 7.75 5.46
N ALA A 473 0.53 7.41 4.39
CA ALA A 473 0.72 6.03 3.96
C ALA A 473 -0.61 5.23 3.84
N SER A 474 -1.71 5.91 3.48
CA SER A 474 -3.02 5.26 3.49
C SER A 474 -3.05 4.07 2.53
N PRO A 475 -3.41 2.86 3.01
CA PRO A 475 -3.55 1.69 2.15
C PRO A 475 -4.81 1.77 1.28
N LYS A 476 -5.59 2.85 1.32
CA LYS A 476 -6.85 2.96 0.59
C LYS A 476 -6.82 4.12 -0.39
N TYR A 477 -6.30 5.27 0.03
CA TYR A 477 -6.43 6.52 -0.72
C TYR A 477 -5.23 6.87 -1.60
N MET A 478 -4.07 6.23 -1.38
CA MET A 478 -2.89 6.48 -2.23
C MET A 478 -3.13 6.12 -3.71
N LYS A 479 -4.07 5.20 -4.00
CA LYS A 479 -4.52 4.86 -5.36
C LYS A 479 -5.30 5.99 -6.06
N HIS A 480 -5.63 7.06 -5.34
CA HIS A 480 -6.21 8.27 -5.90
C HIS A 480 -5.19 9.41 -5.90
N THR A 481 -4.54 9.66 -4.75
CA THR A 481 -3.59 10.76 -4.57
C THR A 481 -2.46 10.75 -5.59
N ILE A 482 -1.76 9.61 -5.74
CA ILE A 482 -0.60 9.53 -6.65
C ILE A 482 -1.03 9.69 -8.11
N PRO A 483 -2.03 8.97 -8.64
CA PRO A 483 -2.51 9.16 -10.01
C PRO A 483 -2.94 10.59 -10.37
N PHE A 484 -3.42 11.38 -9.41
CA PHE A 484 -3.77 12.79 -9.68
C PHE A 484 -2.54 13.67 -9.79
N LEU A 485 -1.53 13.47 -8.93
CA LEU A 485 -0.25 14.19 -9.04
C LEU A 485 0.49 13.81 -10.32
N MET A 486 0.42 12.53 -10.74
CA MET A 486 0.98 12.08 -12.02
C MET A 486 0.34 12.79 -13.22
N ASN A 487 -0.94 13.16 -13.16
CA ASN A 487 -1.55 13.94 -14.25
C ASN A 487 -0.88 15.32 -14.44
N ILE A 488 -0.34 15.94 -13.38
CA ILE A 488 0.44 17.18 -13.52
C ILE A 488 1.75 16.88 -14.26
N TYR A 489 2.47 15.83 -13.84
CA TYR A 489 3.71 15.41 -14.51
C TYR A 489 3.48 15.07 -15.99
N ASP A 490 2.42 14.33 -16.31
CA ASP A 490 2.16 13.89 -17.67
C ASP A 490 1.67 15.03 -18.57
N PHE A 491 0.75 15.87 -18.08
CA PHE A 491 -0.05 16.76 -18.93
C PHE A 491 0.22 18.25 -18.76
N CYS A 492 0.86 18.70 -17.69
CA CYS A 492 1.10 20.13 -17.49
C CYS A 492 2.05 20.70 -18.56
N GLU A 493 1.68 21.83 -19.16
CA GLU A 493 2.52 22.50 -20.16
C GLU A 493 3.65 23.34 -19.55
N ASP A 494 3.53 23.75 -18.28
CA ASP A 494 4.58 24.46 -17.56
C ASP A 494 5.74 23.50 -17.24
N GLN A 495 6.88 23.73 -17.88
CA GLN A 495 8.01 22.81 -17.79
C GLN A 495 8.68 22.81 -16.42
N ALA A 496 8.67 23.94 -15.71
CA ALA A 496 9.26 24.04 -14.37
C ALA A 496 8.40 23.26 -13.36
N LEU A 497 7.08 23.46 -13.39
CA LEU A 497 6.15 22.72 -12.55
C LEU A 497 6.18 21.22 -12.86
N LYS A 498 6.25 20.83 -14.14
CA LYS A 498 6.39 19.43 -14.54
C LYS A 498 7.67 18.79 -13.99
N LYS A 499 8.82 19.47 -14.11
CA LYS A 499 10.09 18.99 -13.57
C LYS A 499 10.03 18.84 -12.05
N LYS A 500 9.50 19.85 -11.35
CA LYS A 500 9.34 19.85 -9.89
C LYS A 500 8.39 18.75 -9.41
N MET A 501 7.31 18.49 -10.16
CA MET A 501 6.42 17.35 -9.90
C MET A 501 7.12 16.01 -10.09
N GLY A 502 7.98 15.86 -11.10
CA GLY A 502 8.82 14.67 -11.27
C GLY A 502 9.68 14.40 -10.02
N MET A 503 10.42 15.41 -9.57
CA MET A 503 11.22 15.34 -8.34
C MET A 503 10.36 15.04 -7.09
N PHE A 504 9.13 15.54 -7.04
CA PHE A 504 8.21 15.24 -5.94
C PHE A 504 7.75 13.78 -5.93
N LEU A 505 7.47 13.21 -7.11
CA LEU A 505 7.18 11.78 -7.25
C LEU A 505 8.39 10.93 -6.85
N ASP A 506 9.61 11.34 -7.23
CA ASP A 506 10.86 10.68 -6.83
C ASP A 506 10.97 10.63 -5.30
N LEU A 507 10.67 11.75 -4.64
CA LEU A 507 10.68 11.88 -3.18
C LEU A 507 9.64 11.00 -2.48
N ILE A 508 8.41 10.93 -3.00
CA ILE A 508 7.37 10.04 -2.49
C ILE A 508 7.82 8.57 -2.55
N TRP A 509 8.43 8.17 -3.67
CA TRP A 509 8.88 6.80 -3.87
C TRP A 509 10.13 6.46 -3.05
N ALA A 510 11.08 7.38 -2.90
CA ALA A 510 12.24 7.20 -2.04
C ALA A 510 11.81 7.02 -0.57
N GLU A 511 10.83 7.81 -0.12
CA GLU A 511 10.30 7.70 1.24
C GLU A 511 9.55 6.39 1.48
N TRP A 512 8.83 5.89 0.48
CA TRP A 512 8.24 4.55 0.51
C TRP A 512 9.32 3.45 0.55
N ALA A 513 10.36 3.56 -0.28
CA ALA A 513 11.38 2.53 -0.46
C ALA A 513 12.23 2.27 0.81
N GLN A 514 12.50 3.33 1.59
CA GLN A 514 13.19 3.21 2.88
C GLN A 514 12.27 2.72 4.02
N ASP A 515 11.00 2.44 3.78
CA ASP A 515 10.04 2.14 4.85
C ASP A 515 9.09 1.01 4.46
N GLN A 516 9.66 -0.01 3.82
CA GLN A 516 8.98 -1.21 3.35
C GLN A 516 9.84 -2.47 3.52
N LEU A 517 9.16 -3.60 3.62
CA LEU A 517 9.70 -4.96 3.55
C LEU A 517 9.03 -5.70 2.40
N ALA A 518 9.79 -6.16 1.41
CA ALA A 518 9.25 -6.88 0.25
C ALA A 518 8.04 -6.16 -0.41
N SER A 519 8.17 -4.85 -0.61
CA SER A 519 7.14 -3.90 -1.09
C SER A 519 5.97 -3.64 -0.13
N VAL A 520 5.91 -4.29 1.03
CA VAL A 520 4.89 -4.05 2.05
C VAL A 520 5.33 -2.89 2.92
N ARG A 521 4.56 -1.80 2.87
CA ARG A 521 4.89 -0.57 3.59
C ARG A 521 4.71 -0.76 5.10
N GLY A 522 5.78 -0.53 5.86
CA GLY A 522 5.77 -0.50 7.31
C GLY A 522 5.34 0.86 7.87
N GLY A 523 5.61 1.06 9.16
CA GLY A 523 5.46 2.34 9.85
C GLY A 523 4.02 2.90 9.90
N ALA A 524 3.81 3.97 10.69
CA ALA A 524 2.47 4.47 10.98
C ALA A 524 1.67 4.86 9.73
N LYS A 525 0.36 4.62 9.76
CA LYS A 525 -0.58 4.94 8.67
C LYS A 525 -1.83 5.60 9.23
N THR A 526 -2.48 6.46 8.45
CA THR A 526 -3.83 6.96 8.73
C THR A 526 -4.79 6.48 7.66
N ARG A 527 -6.09 6.52 7.95
CA ARG A 527 -7.12 6.08 7.00
C ARG A 527 -6.92 4.61 6.58
N TRP A 528 -6.48 3.78 7.52
CA TRP A 528 -6.17 2.38 7.27
C TRP A 528 -7.45 1.59 6.93
N GLY A 529 -7.50 1.13 5.68
CA GLY A 529 -8.68 0.59 5.00
C GLY A 529 -8.74 -0.93 4.92
N TYR A 530 -7.98 -1.64 5.75
CA TYR A 530 -8.05 -3.10 5.90
C TYR A 530 -7.43 -3.90 4.73
N GLU A 531 -6.58 -3.29 3.91
CA GLU A 531 -5.99 -3.91 2.71
C GLU A 531 -4.57 -4.44 3.01
N GLU A 532 -4.34 -5.75 2.81
CA GLU A 532 -3.01 -6.39 2.86
C GLU A 532 -2.11 -5.89 1.72
N ARG A 533 -2.66 -5.93 0.49
CA ARG A 533 -2.03 -5.37 -0.70
C ARG A 533 -2.39 -3.90 -0.82
N THR A 534 -1.46 -3.05 -0.40
CA THR A 534 -1.67 -1.61 -0.47
C THR A 534 -1.58 -1.10 -1.91
N PRO A 535 -2.21 0.03 -2.22
CA PRO A 535 -2.04 0.77 -3.44
C PRO A 535 -0.60 0.96 -3.92
N MET A 536 0.30 1.31 -2.99
CA MET A 536 1.69 1.53 -3.31
C MET A 536 2.41 0.21 -3.64
N TRP A 537 2.00 -0.90 -3.03
CA TRP A 537 2.47 -2.25 -3.36
C TRP A 537 2.09 -2.60 -4.81
N GLU A 538 0.82 -2.45 -5.18
CA GLU A 538 0.34 -2.71 -6.56
C GLU A 538 1.05 -1.81 -7.58
N ALA A 539 1.24 -0.54 -7.23
CA ALA A 539 1.94 0.42 -8.05
C ALA A 539 3.43 0.08 -8.27
N SER A 540 4.12 -0.32 -7.19
CA SER A 540 5.54 -0.66 -7.23
C SER A 540 5.84 -1.83 -8.16
N ARG A 541 4.90 -2.79 -8.27
CA ARG A 541 5.00 -3.92 -9.20
C ARG A 541 5.29 -3.48 -10.63
N PHE A 542 4.59 -2.44 -11.12
CA PHE A 542 4.76 -1.96 -12.48
C PHE A 542 6.10 -1.26 -12.68
N TYR A 543 6.53 -0.42 -11.73
CA TYR A 543 7.83 0.25 -11.83
C TYR A 543 8.99 -0.74 -11.79
N LEU A 544 8.83 -1.81 -11.01
CA LEU A 544 9.83 -2.86 -10.85
C LEU A 544 9.81 -3.94 -11.96
N GLY A 545 9.19 -3.65 -13.11
CA GLY A 545 9.22 -4.53 -14.29
C GLY A 545 8.12 -5.61 -14.34
N GLY A 546 7.27 -5.71 -13.33
CA GLY A 546 6.11 -6.60 -13.31
C GLY A 546 4.91 -6.08 -14.13
N PRO A 547 3.82 -6.85 -14.27
CA PRO A 547 2.67 -6.47 -15.08
C PRO A 547 1.98 -5.20 -14.58
N GLY A 548 1.52 -4.38 -15.52
CA GLY A 548 0.70 -3.20 -15.23
C GLY A 548 -0.75 -3.56 -14.90
N ASP A 549 -1.50 -2.57 -14.41
CA ASP A 549 -2.94 -2.63 -14.25
C ASP A 549 -3.54 -1.35 -14.84
N ALA A 550 -4.61 -1.47 -15.64
CA ALA A 550 -5.33 -0.35 -16.24
C ALA A 550 -6.77 -0.24 -15.73
N ASN A 551 -7.11 -0.90 -14.62
CA ASN A 551 -8.35 -0.68 -13.89
C ASN A 551 -8.42 0.75 -13.31
N HIS A 552 -9.60 1.11 -12.79
CA HIS A 552 -10.03 2.44 -12.36
C HIS A 552 -9.00 3.28 -11.54
N ASN A 553 -8.09 2.63 -10.80
CA ASN A 553 -7.12 3.34 -9.97
C ASN A 553 -5.68 3.28 -10.51
N TRP A 554 -5.43 2.60 -11.63
CA TRP A 554 -4.09 2.14 -12.02
C TRP A 554 -3.62 2.54 -13.41
N TYR A 555 -4.53 2.93 -14.32
CA TYR A 555 -4.18 3.37 -15.69
C TYR A 555 -3.11 4.47 -15.74
N SER A 556 -2.97 5.30 -14.69
CA SER A 556 -2.02 6.42 -14.67
C SER A 556 -0.58 5.94 -14.81
N GLN A 557 -0.26 4.77 -14.26
CA GLN A 557 1.09 4.21 -14.35
C GLN A 557 1.36 3.67 -15.75
N ALA A 558 0.38 3.01 -16.35
CA ALA A 558 0.48 2.44 -17.69
C ALA A 558 0.61 3.54 -18.77
N GLN A 559 -0.15 4.63 -18.66
CA GLN A 559 -0.08 5.73 -19.63
C GLN A 559 1.12 6.66 -19.42
N SER A 560 1.61 6.79 -18.18
CA SER A 560 2.61 7.80 -17.84
C SER A 560 3.97 7.46 -18.46
N SER A 561 4.79 8.49 -18.65
CA SER A 561 6.22 8.33 -19.00
C SER A 561 7.14 8.34 -17.78
N TYR A 562 6.59 8.43 -16.57
CA TYR A 562 7.38 8.45 -15.34
C TYR A 562 8.12 7.12 -15.13
N GLU A 563 9.40 7.24 -14.77
CA GLU A 563 10.32 6.16 -14.43
C GLU A 563 10.97 6.49 -13.08
N TRP A 564 11.23 5.47 -12.27
CA TRP A 564 11.94 5.69 -11.00
C TRP A 564 13.41 6.04 -11.25
N PRO A 565 13.98 6.97 -10.47
CA PRO A 565 15.41 7.21 -10.49
C PRO A 565 16.15 6.03 -9.85
N GLU A 566 17.42 5.88 -10.20
CA GLU A 566 18.27 4.79 -9.72
C GLU A 566 18.32 4.70 -8.18
N ALA A 567 18.32 5.84 -7.50
CA ALA A 567 18.29 5.90 -6.04
C ALA A 567 17.08 5.15 -5.43
N VAL A 568 15.90 5.25 -6.05
CA VAL A 568 14.69 4.55 -5.59
C VAL A 568 14.82 3.05 -5.80
N TRP A 569 15.36 2.61 -6.94
CA TRP A 569 15.63 1.19 -7.21
C TRP A 569 16.57 0.58 -6.17
N ARG A 570 17.69 1.25 -5.89
CA ARG A 570 18.68 0.81 -4.89
C ARG A 570 18.06 0.69 -3.49
N LEU A 571 17.28 1.70 -3.07
CA LEU A 571 16.59 1.68 -1.77
C LEU A 571 15.51 0.59 -1.67
N ALA A 572 14.78 0.36 -2.75
CA ALA A 572 13.64 -0.57 -2.75
C ALA A 572 14.09 -2.04 -2.70
N LEU A 573 15.20 -2.38 -3.34
CA LEU A 573 15.61 -3.77 -3.56
C LEU A 573 16.78 -4.26 -2.69
N ASN A 574 17.42 -3.42 -1.88
CA ASN A 574 18.55 -3.82 -1.03
C ASN A 574 18.16 -3.87 0.46
N ARG A 575 17.18 -4.72 0.82
CA ARG A 575 16.64 -4.84 2.19
C ARG A 575 17.73 -5.11 3.21
N LYS A 576 18.55 -6.15 3.05
CA LYS A 576 19.61 -6.48 4.01
C LYS A 576 20.70 -5.40 4.05
N GLY A 577 21.02 -4.78 2.91
CA GLY A 577 22.03 -3.72 2.84
C GLY A 577 21.64 -2.44 3.57
N LYS A 578 20.34 -2.20 3.81
CA LYS A 578 19.87 -1.07 4.60
C LYS A 578 20.19 -1.21 6.10
N GLY A 579 20.39 -2.44 6.59
CA GLY A 579 20.63 -2.72 8.01
C GLY A 579 19.49 -2.24 8.90
N GLU A 580 19.84 -1.85 10.13
CA GLU A 580 18.89 -1.34 11.12
C GLU A 580 18.99 0.18 11.28
N TYR A 581 17.85 0.86 11.29
CA TYR A 581 17.82 2.31 11.44
C TYR A 581 16.46 2.85 11.89
N ALA A 582 16.51 4.04 12.49
CA ALA A 582 15.34 4.86 12.74
C ALA A 582 15.03 5.73 11.52
N TYR A 583 13.78 5.67 11.05
CA TYR A 583 13.21 6.66 10.16
C TYR A 583 12.26 7.58 10.94
N SER A 584 12.61 8.87 10.98
CA SER A 584 11.87 9.94 11.65
C SER A 584 11.35 10.94 10.61
N SER A 585 10.07 11.27 10.68
CA SER A 585 9.50 12.33 9.84
C SER A 585 8.41 13.16 10.54
N ARG A 586 8.33 14.44 10.19
CA ARG A 586 7.19 15.29 10.56
C ARG A 586 5.99 14.94 9.69
N LYS A 587 4.79 14.93 10.27
CA LYS A 587 3.54 14.72 9.52
C LYS A 587 2.53 15.84 9.80
N PRO A 588 1.79 16.30 8.78
CA PRO A 588 0.66 17.20 8.99
C PRO A 588 -0.50 16.48 9.68
N GLY A 589 -1.44 17.24 10.24
CA GLY A 589 -2.68 16.65 10.80
C GLY A 589 -3.31 17.42 11.96
N GLU A 590 -2.58 18.37 12.54
CA GLU A 590 -3.15 19.33 13.49
C GLU A 590 -3.95 20.43 12.76
N GLU A 591 -5.01 20.91 13.39
CA GLU A 591 -5.73 22.11 12.98
C GLU A 591 -5.06 23.36 13.57
N GLN A 592 -5.10 24.47 12.84
CA GLN A 592 -4.60 25.76 13.28
C GLN A 592 -5.45 26.33 14.44
N PRO A 593 -4.94 26.35 15.69
CA PRO A 593 -5.72 26.81 16.84
C PRO A 593 -6.06 28.31 16.77
N GLU A 594 -5.25 29.12 16.09
CA GLU A 594 -5.46 30.55 15.91
C GLU A 594 -6.63 30.91 14.97
N LEU A 595 -7.10 29.94 14.17
CA LEU A 595 -8.26 30.11 13.30
C LEU A 595 -9.57 29.73 14.01
N GLN A 596 -9.68 30.01 15.32
CA GLN A 596 -10.90 29.76 16.09
C GLN A 596 -11.56 31.09 16.54
N PRO A 597 -12.85 31.35 16.22
CA PRO A 597 -13.71 30.53 15.35
C PRO A 597 -13.22 30.54 13.89
N ARG A 598 -13.57 29.48 13.16
CA ARG A 598 -13.17 29.26 11.76
C ARG A 598 -13.63 30.44 10.87
N PRO A 599 -12.73 31.07 10.10
CA PRO A 599 -13.10 32.17 9.21
C PRO A 599 -14.12 31.76 8.14
N ASP A 600 -14.93 32.72 7.69
CA ASP A 600 -15.84 32.55 6.57
C ASP A 600 -15.09 32.05 5.31
N GLY A 601 -15.67 31.08 4.63
CA GLY A 601 -15.09 30.37 3.49
C GLY A 601 -14.19 29.18 3.83
N LEU A 602 -13.85 28.98 5.11
CA LEU A 602 -13.11 27.81 5.58
C LEU A 602 -13.99 26.77 6.26
N GLU A 603 -15.30 26.98 6.37
CA GLU A 603 -16.26 26.11 7.06
C GLU A 603 -16.17 24.65 6.62
N ARG A 604 -15.74 24.43 5.36
CA ARG A 604 -15.55 23.11 4.77
C ARG A 604 -14.12 22.66 4.55
N THR A 605 -13.20 23.44 5.06
CA THR A 605 -11.79 23.29 4.83
C THR A 605 -11.15 22.86 6.14
N LEU A 606 -10.29 21.85 6.06
CA LEU A 606 -9.32 21.56 7.11
C LEU A 606 -8.16 22.55 6.97
N ALA A 607 -7.89 23.32 8.04
CA ALA A 607 -6.80 24.29 8.05
C ALA A 607 -5.60 23.66 8.78
N VAL A 608 -4.70 23.06 8.01
CA VAL A 608 -3.59 22.28 8.57
C VAL A 608 -2.53 23.20 9.16
N ASP A 609 -2.18 22.95 10.42
CA ASP A 609 -1.02 23.56 11.07
C ASP A 609 0.26 22.95 10.50
N THR A 610 1.15 23.81 10.01
CA THR A 610 2.43 23.39 9.44
C THR A 610 3.48 23.10 10.50
N GLU A 611 3.32 23.64 11.72
CA GLU A 611 4.13 23.29 12.89
C GLU A 611 3.51 22.13 13.70
N ALA A 612 2.71 21.29 13.04
CA ALA A 612 2.07 20.13 13.64
C ALA A 612 3.06 19.28 14.46
N ARG A 613 2.63 18.93 15.68
CA ARG A 613 3.40 18.17 16.67
C ARG A 613 3.04 16.69 16.57
N LEU A 614 3.07 16.18 15.34
CA LEU A 614 2.81 14.78 14.97
C LEU A 614 4.09 14.20 14.39
N HIS A 615 4.73 13.33 15.16
CA HIS A 615 6.03 12.75 14.82
C HIS A 615 5.87 11.29 14.43
N ARG A 616 6.06 10.98 13.15
CA ARG A 616 6.08 9.59 12.69
C ARG A 616 7.47 9.01 12.89
N TYR A 617 7.51 7.84 13.53
CA TYR A 617 8.74 7.11 13.82
C TYR A 617 8.60 5.66 13.39
N SER A 618 9.65 5.10 12.80
CA SER A 618 9.73 3.69 12.44
C SER A 618 11.13 3.18 12.72
N TRP A 619 11.23 2.01 13.34
CA TRP A 619 12.44 1.23 13.44
C TRP A 619 12.39 0.18 12.35
N VAL A 620 13.28 0.32 11.38
CA VAL A 620 13.35 -0.54 10.21
C VAL A 620 14.55 -1.46 10.39
N THR A 621 14.31 -2.76 10.30
CA THR A 621 15.35 -3.79 10.24
C THR A 621 15.18 -4.57 8.93
N PRO A 622 16.10 -5.48 8.59
CA PRO A 622 15.86 -6.38 7.49
C PRO A 622 14.59 -7.20 7.70
N ASP A 623 14.29 -7.69 8.90
CA ASP A 623 13.27 -8.73 9.10
C ASP A 623 11.92 -8.22 9.63
N TYR A 624 11.89 -7.01 10.20
CA TYR A 624 10.66 -6.39 10.67
C TYR A 624 10.70 -4.85 10.59
N ILE A 625 9.51 -4.24 10.58
CA ILE A 625 9.34 -2.79 10.79
C ILE A 625 8.37 -2.57 11.93
N LEU A 626 8.84 -1.93 13.00
CA LEU A 626 8.01 -1.46 14.11
C LEU A 626 7.79 0.05 13.96
N GLY A 627 6.55 0.53 13.96
CA GLY A 627 6.32 1.97 13.83
C GLY A 627 5.04 2.50 14.43
N THR A 628 5.08 3.78 14.80
CA THR A 628 3.96 4.55 15.37
C THR A 628 4.01 6.02 14.93
N GLN A 629 2.88 6.72 15.06
CA GLN A 629 2.86 8.17 15.07
C GLN A 629 2.74 8.62 16.52
N MET A 630 3.81 9.24 17.02
CA MET A 630 3.86 9.86 18.33
C MET A 630 3.23 11.26 18.24
N ASP A 631 2.15 11.46 18.99
CA ASP A 631 1.43 12.73 19.00
C ASP A 631 1.71 13.49 20.29
N HIS A 632 1.88 14.80 20.18
CA HIS A 632 1.92 15.66 21.35
C HIS A 632 0.57 15.52 22.12
N PRO A 633 0.57 15.38 23.45
CA PRO A 633 -0.66 15.13 24.20
C PRO A 633 -1.72 16.24 24.12
N LEU A 634 -1.30 17.45 23.72
CA LEU A 634 -2.16 18.61 23.47
C LEU A 634 -2.36 18.92 21.98
N ALA A 635 -2.05 17.96 21.09
CA ALA A 635 -2.26 18.15 19.67
C ALA A 635 -3.77 18.32 19.36
N LEU A 636 -4.11 19.31 18.54
CA LEU A 636 -5.48 19.55 18.09
C LEU A 636 -5.73 18.76 16.81
N GLN A 637 -6.24 17.53 16.94
CA GLN A 637 -6.40 16.64 15.82
C GLN A 637 -7.45 17.13 14.83
N SER A 638 -7.20 16.91 13.55
CA SER A 638 -8.23 17.03 12.52
C SER A 638 -9.16 15.81 12.50
N HIS A 639 -10.27 15.92 11.78
CA HIS A 639 -11.15 14.78 11.54
C HIS A 639 -10.47 13.63 10.78
N LEU A 640 -9.47 13.90 9.93
CA LEU A 640 -8.81 12.88 9.11
C LEU A 640 -7.59 12.25 9.79
N SER A 641 -6.82 13.03 10.57
CA SER A 641 -5.59 12.56 11.22
C SER A 641 -5.87 11.58 12.37
N ALA A 642 -7.07 11.61 12.94
CA ALA A 642 -7.47 10.71 14.02
C ALA A 642 -8.17 9.42 13.54
N GLN A 643 -8.48 9.29 12.25
CA GLN A 643 -9.28 8.16 11.74
C GLN A 643 -8.42 6.97 11.29
N ASN A 644 -8.82 5.77 11.73
CA ASN A 644 -8.26 4.47 11.35
C ASN A 644 -6.72 4.48 11.40
N ARG A 645 -6.17 4.75 12.59
CA ARG A 645 -4.72 4.76 12.76
C ARG A 645 -4.15 3.36 12.77
N TRP A 646 -3.05 3.17 12.07
CA TRP A 646 -2.24 1.97 12.12
C TRP A 646 -0.89 2.26 12.77
N GLN A 647 -0.50 1.37 13.67
CA GLN A 647 0.80 1.26 14.30
C GLN A 647 1.01 -0.20 14.69
N GLY A 648 2.25 -0.60 14.92
CA GLY A 648 2.59 -1.99 15.24
C GLY A 648 3.79 -2.47 14.45
N ILE A 649 3.89 -3.79 14.32
CA ILE A 649 5.01 -4.47 13.69
C ILE A 649 4.56 -5.24 12.45
N ASN A 650 5.30 -5.09 11.36
CA ASN A 650 5.21 -5.90 10.14
C ASN A 650 6.43 -6.84 10.07
N PHE A 651 6.23 -8.06 9.57
CA PHE A 651 7.29 -9.02 9.32
C PHE A 651 7.52 -9.21 7.82
N VAL A 652 8.74 -9.63 7.45
CA VAL A 652 9.08 -9.88 6.04
C VAL A 652 8.56 -11.23 5.52
N SER A 653 8.29 -12.18 6.42
CA SER A 653 7.92 -13.57 6.10
C SER A 653 6.67 -13.68 5.22
N ASP A 654 5.65 -12.86 5.46
CA ASP A 654 4.40 -12.84 4.69
C ASP A 654 3.82 -11.42 4.64
N ILE A 655 3.13 -11.09 3.54
CA ILE A 655 2.49 -9.78 3.35
C ILE A 655 1.36 -9.47 4.37
N SER A 656 0.83 -10.51 4.99
CA SER A 656 -0.22 -10.48 6.02
C SER A 656 0.36 -10.63 7.44
N ALA A 657 1.64 -10.99 7.59
CA ALA A 657 2.24 -11.16 8.91
C ALA A 657 2.48 -9.80 9.60
N PHE A 658 1.57 -9.46 10.53
CA PHE A 658 1.72 -8.28 11.36
C PHE A 658 0.97 -8.39 12.68
N ILE A 659 1.39 -7.59 13.65
CA ILE A 659 0.74 -7.47 14.96
C ILE A 659 0.46 -5.98 15.21
N ALA A 660 -0.79 -5.66 15.50
CA ALA A 660 -1.22 -4.29 15.71
C ALA A 660 -2.18 -4.14 16.90
N PRO A 661 -2.00 -3.12 17.76
CA PRO A 661 -3.05 -2.73 18.69
C PRO A 661 -4.28 -2.22 17.93
N VAL A 662 -5.48 -2.62 18.36
CA VAL A 662 -6.75 -2.27 17.72
C VAL A 662 -7.86 -2.00 18.74
N GLY A 663 -8.85 -1.19 18.35
CA GLY A 663 -10.14 -1.26 19.03
C GLY A 663 -10.80 -2.62 18.72
N ILE A 664 -11.59 -3.14 19.65
CA ILE A 664 -12.33 -4.39 19.48
C ILE A 664 -13.83 -4.10 19.63
N GLU A 665 -14.62 -4.68 18.74
CA GLU A 665 -16.07 -4.76 18.79
C GLU A 665 -16.44 -6.24 18.91
N ILE A 666 -17.20 -6.60 19.94
CA ILE A 666 -17.74 -7.95 20.11
C ILE A 666 -19.18 -7.92 19.63
N LYS A 667 -19.47 -8.68 18.58
CA LYS A 667 -20.80 -8.78 18.01
C LYS A 667 -21.73 -9.64 18.88
N GLU A 668 -23.04 -9.57 18.57
CA GLU A 668 -24.07 -10.36 19.26
C GLU A 668 -23.86 -11.88 19.15
N ASP A 669 -23.24 -12.35 18.07
CA ASP A 669 -22.88 -13.75 17.84
C ASP A 669 -21.58 -14.19 18.55
N GLY A 670 -20.92 -13.27 19.27
CA GLY A 670 -19.64 -13.52 19.93
C GLY A 670 -18.41 -13.35 19.03
N GLU A 671 -18.56 -13.03 17.74
CA GLU A 671 -17.45 -12.73 16.83
C GLU A 671 -16.75 -11.44 17.26
N TRP A 672 -15.42 -11.47 17.35
CA TRP A 672 -14.62 -10.28 17.63
C TRP A 672 -14.19 -9.64 16.32
N LYS A 673 -14.42 -8.34 16.19
CA LYS A 673 -13.98 -7.54 15.05
C LYS A 673 -13.10 -6.42 15.51
N ARG A 674 -12.08 -6.10 14.72
CA ARG A 674 -11.36 -4.85 14.92
C ARG A 674 -12.25 -3.66 14.60
N THR A 675 -12.01 -2.56 15.30
CA THR A 675 -12.60 -1.25 15.06
C THR A 675 -11.56 -0.15 15.29
N ASP A 676 -11.89 1.08 14.92
CA ASP A 676 -11.02 2.23 15.07
C ASP A 676 -10.83 2.58 16.56
N ALA A 677 -9.60 2.94 16.93
CA ALA A 677 -9.28 3.49 18.23
C ALA A 677 -8.15 4.52 18.11
N PHE A 678 -8.19 5.53 18.97
CA PHE A 678 -7.16 6.56 19.02
C PHE A 678 -6.14 6.23 20.10
N TYR A 679 -4.86 6.33 19.76
CA TYR A 679 -3.77 5.90 20.63
C TYR A 679 -2.91 7.07 21.08
N ARG A 680 -2.26 6.90 22.24
CA ARG A 680 -1.07 7.66 22.61
C ARG A 680 0.08 6.69 22.73
N SER A 681 1.21 7.08 22.15
CA SER A 681 2.33 6.17 21.98
C SER A 681 3.66 6.90 22.15
N VAL A 682 4.68 6.14 22.53
CA VAL A 682 6.08 6.51 22.49
C VAL A 682 6.85 5.33 21.92
N GLN A 683 7.76 5.59 21.01
CA GLN A 683 8.66 4.58 20.48
C GLN A 683 10.10 5.07 20.57
N HIS A 684 11.00 4.15 20.93
CA HIS A 684 12.42 4.31 20.79
C HIS A 684 12.98 3.02 20.24
N GLU A 685 13.55 3.10 19.04
CA GLU A 685 14.10 1.94 18.33
C GLU A 685 13.09 0.76 18.31
N ASN A 686 13.49 -0.39 18.80
CA ASN A 686 12.71 -1.62 18.84
C ASN A 686 11.65 -1.68 19.96
N ILE A 687 11.48 -0.63 20.77
CA ILE A 687 10.50 -0.57 21.88
C ILE A 687 9.40 0.44 21.57
N LEU A 688 8.15 -0.03 21.50
CA LEU A 688 6.93 0.77 21.39
C LEU A 688 6.07 0.58 22.64
N ILE A 689 5.74 1.67 23.32
CA ILE A 689 4.71 1.70 24.36
C ILE A 689 3.50 2.44 23.83
N THR A 690 2.33 1.84 23.93
CA THR A 690 1.09 2.43 23.43
C THR A 690 -0.11 2.14 24.31
N GLN A 691 -1.08 3.05 24.31
CA GLN A 691 -2.30 2.95 25.10
C GLN A 691 -3.45 3.56 24.30
N GLN A 692 -4.66 3.04 24.42
CA GLN A 692 -5.85 3.78 24.00
C GLN A 692 -5.90 5.11 24.76
N ASN A 693 -6.10 6.20 24.03
CA ASN A 693 -6.09 7.52 24.62
C ASN A 693 -7.41 7.78 25.38
N ARG A 694 -7.29 8.22 26.63
CA ARG A 694 -8.45 8.55 27.49
C ARG A 694 -9.13 9.85 27.06
N ARG A 695 -8.35 10.85 26.63
CA ARG A 695 -8.85 12.18 26.26
C ARG A 695 -7.93 12.81 25.22
N TRP A 696 -8.51 13.34 24.17
CA TRP A 696 -7.78 14.06 23.13
C TRP A 696 -8.68 15.17 22.56
N MET A 697 -8.06 16.14 21.90
CA MET A 697 -8.76 17.27 21.31
C MET A 697 -8.90 17.05 19.81
N GLN A 698 -10.09 17.31 19.30
CA GLN A 698 -10.38 17.27 17.89
C GLN A 698 -11.13 18.53 17.47
N GLN A 699 -10.76 19.07 16.32
CA GLN A 699 -11.57 20.04 15.60
C GLN A 699 -11.99 19.44 14.27
N GLN A 700 -13.27 19.66 13.92
CA GLN A 700 -13.84 19.18 12.68
C GLN A 700 -14.43 20.36 11.90
N PRO A 701 -14.36 20.36 10.55
CA PRO A 701 -15.13 21.26 9.71
C PRO A 701 -16.63 21.16 10.03
N SER A 702 -17.42 22.21 9.80
CA SER A 702 -18.83 22.30 10.25
C SER A 702 -19.75 21.22 9.66
N TRP A 703 -19.38 20.68 8.50
CA TRP A 703 -20.10 19.62 7.79
C TRP A 703 -19.70 18.21 8.21
N TYR A 704 -18.65 18.07 9.03
CA TYR A 704 -18.25 16.80 9.64
C TYR A 704 -18.55 16.90 11.14
N PRO A 705 -19.74 16.48 11.61
CA PRO A 705 -20.06 16.55 13.02
C PRO A 705 -19.18 15.56 13.80
N SER A 706 -18.69 16.00 14.96
CA SER A 706 -17.91 15.14 15.84
C SER A 706 -18.69 13.89 16.22
N LYS A 707 -18.27 12.73 15.70
CA LYS A 707 -18.76 11.44 16.15
C LYS A 707 -18.13 11.11 17.50
N ASN A 708 -18.89 10.49 18.40
CA ASN A 708 -18.31 9.92 19.61
C ASN A 708 -17.57 8.63 19.23
N ILE A 709 -16.26 8.77 19.01
CA ILE A 709 -15.32 7.66 18.78
C ILE A 709 -14.44 7.42 20.02
N TYR A 710 -14.83 7.98 21.17
CA TYR A 710 -14.10 7.84 22.42
C TYR A 710 -14.42 6.49 23.06
N GLU A 711 -13.37 5.79 23.49
CA GLU A 711 -13.41 4.57 24.28
C GLU A 711 -14.04 3.34 23.60
N ARG A 712 -13.18 2.45 23.09
CA ARG A 712 -13.51 1.10 22.64
C ARG A 712 -12.98 0.06 23.60
N GLU A 713 -13.49 -1.17 23.54
CA GLU A 713 -12.66 -2.29 23.99
C GLU A 713 -11.34 -2.26 23.21
N PHE A 714 -10.24 -2.64 23.86
CA PHE A 714 -8.91 -2.44 23.30
C PHE A 714 -8.08 -3.70 23.46
N GLY A 715 -7.23 -3.96 22.49
CA GLY A 715 -6.46 -5.19 22.45
C GLY A 715 -5.46 -5.22 21.31
N ILE A 716 -5.06 -6.43 20.94
CA ILE A 716 -4.08 -6.73 19.91
C ILE A 716 -4.74 -7.63 18.89
N TRP A 717 -4.48 -7.35 17.62
CA TRP A 717 -4.80 -8.20 16.49
C TRP A 717 -3.51 -8.84 15.97
N PHE A 718 -3.53 -10.18 15.89
CA PHE A 718 -2.49 -11.00 15.29
C PHE A 718 -3.01 -11.42 13.91
N HIS A 719 -2.40 -10.88 12.85
CA HIS A 719 -2.78 -11.18 11.47
C HIS A 719 -1.71 -12.01 10.79
N GLY A 720 -2.15 -12.90 9.90
CA GLY A 720 -1.32 -13.94 9.30
C GLY A 720 -1.19 -15.18 10.18
N ASN A 721 -0.61 -16.24 9.62
CA ASN A 721 -0.30 -17.47 10.34
C ASN A 721 1.08 -17.35 10.98
N LEU A 722 1.15 -16.76 12.17
CA LEU A 722 2.42 -16.54 12.86
C LEU A 722 3.05 -17.86 13.34
N ASP A 723 4.36 -18.03 13.20
CA ASP A 723 5.05 -19.32 13.39
C ASP A 723 4.87 -19.88 14.81
N THR A 724 5.02 -19.04 15.84
CA THR A 724 4.92 -19.49 17.23
C THR A 724 4.46 -18.38 18.16
N ILE A 725 3.51 -18.68 19.05
CA ILE A 725 3.02 -17.78 20.11
C ILE A 725 3.13 -18.49 21.46
N ILE A 726 3.85 -17.90 22.42
CA ILE A 726 4.08 -18.45 23.77
C ILE A 726 3.74 -17.42 24.84
N GLU A 727 2.99 -17.83 25.85
CA GLU A 727 2.65 -16.99 27.01
C GLU A 727 3.56 -17.34 28.20
N ARG A 728 4.15 -16.33 28.84
CA ARG A 728 4.99 -16.51 30.03
C ARG A 728 5.03 -15.24 30.89
N ASP A 729 4.72 -15.36 32.18
CA ASP A 729 4.76 -14.26 33.16
C ASP A 729 3.95 -13.01 32.73
N GLY A 730 2.81 -13.25 32.06
CA GLY A 730 1.92 -12.24 31.51
C GLY A 730 2.39 -11.59 30.20
N TRP A 731 3.54 -12.00 29.67
CA TRP A 731 4.01 -11.64 28.33
C TRP A 731 3.50 -12.63 27.29
N VAL A 732 3.23 -12.12 26.09
CA VAL A 732 3.05 -12.91 24.88
C VAL A 732 4.29 -12.75 24.02
N PHE A 733 4.97 -13.84 23.74
CA PHE A 733 6.15 -13.89 22.88
C PHE A 733 5.76 -14.49 21.54
N VAL A 734 6.14 -13.84 20.46
CA VAL A 734 5.97 -14.35 19.09
C VAL A 734 7.33 -14.52 18.44
N ASN A 735 7.53 -15.65 17.78
CA ASN A 735 8.57 -15.86 16.80
C ASN A 735 7.90 -15.87 15.42
N GLU A 736 8.42 -15.08 14.50
CA GLU A 736 7.95 -15.01 13.13
C GLU A 736 9.14 -14.80 12.19
N GLY A 737 9.43 -15.80 11.35
CA GLY A 737 10.59 -15.83 10.48
C GLY A 737 11.91 -15.60 11.24
N ASN A 738 12.60 -14.51 10.93
CA ASN A 738 13.84 -14.09 11.57
C ASN A 738 13.64 -12.96 12.59
N ALA A 739 12.41 -12.77 13.10
CA ALA A 739 12.10 -11.76 14.10
C ALA A 739 11.46 -12.37 15.34
N TYR A 740 11.77 -11.78 16.49
CA TYR A 740 11.12 -12.04 17.76
C TYR A 740 10.39 -10.79 18.25
N VAL A 741 9.24 -10.97 18.90
CA VAL A 741 8.53 -9.87 19.55
C VAL A 741 7.94 -10.30 20.88
N ALA A 742 7.98 -9.40 21.85
CA ALA A 742 7.40 -9.55 23.16
C ALA A 742 6.33 -8.47 23.38
N LEU A 743 5.15 -8.90 23.83
CA LEU A 743 3.99 -8.06 24.03
C LEU A 743 3.57 -8.14 25.50
N ARG A 744 3.37 -6.99 26.15
CA ARG A 744 2.92 -6.92 27.54
C ARG A 744 1.79 -5.91 27.75
N PRO A 745 0.53 -6.36 27.77
CA PRO A 745 -0.57 -5.59 28.34
C PRO A 745 -0.35 -5.47 29.85
N LEU A 746 -0.56 -4.29 30.43
CA LEU A 746 -0.22 -4.03 31.83
C LEU A 746 -1.44 -3.63 32.65
N MET A 747 -1.59 -4.28 33.80
CA MET A 747 -2.59 -3.96 34.82
C MET A 747 -1.97 -4.14 36.20
N GLY A 748 -2.22 -3.19 37.09
CA GLY A 748 -1.81 -3.30 38.49
C GLY A 748 -2.77 -4.14 39.32
N GLU A 749 -2.42 -4.38 40.59
CA GLU A 749 -3.19 -5.22 41.52
C GLU A 749 -4.42 -4.52 42.12
N TYR A 750 -4.54 -3.20 41.95
CA TYR A 750 -5.61 -2.44 42.59
C TYR A 750 -6.99 -2.87 42.08
N GLU A 751 -7.86 -3.28 42.99
CA GLU A 751 -9.26 -3.60 42.71
C GLU A 751 -10.17 -2.61 43.42
N PHE A 752 -10.97 -1.89 42.64
CA PHE A 752 -11.92 -0.92 43.16
C PHE A 752 -13.11 -1.63 43.81
N ASN A 753 -13.43 -1.24 45.05
CA ASN A 753 -14.62 -1.68 45.75
C ASN A 753 -15.66 -0.54 45.75
N PRO A 754 -16.78 -0.69 45.00
CA PRO A 754 -17.80 0.34 44.92
C PRO A 754 -18.59 0.53 46.21
N GLU A 755 -18.65 -0.48 47.10
CA GLU A 755 -19.48 -0.43 48.31
C GLU A 755 -18.94 0.53 49.38
N ASN A 756 -17.62 0.65 49.47
CA ASN A 756 -16.95 1.55 50.42
C ASN A 756 -16.21 2.70 49.73
N TRP A 757 -16.36 2.83 48.41
CA TRP A 757 -15.64 3.81 47.59
C TRP A 757 -14.10 3.74 47.79
N GLY A 758 -13.59 2.54 48.09
CA GLY A 758 -12.19 2.22 48.38
C GLY A 758 -11.69 1.10 47.47
N GLY A 759 -10.63 0.40 47.87
CA GLY A 759 -10.14 -0.76 47.13
C GLY A 759 -9.01 -1.49 47.83
N THR A 760 -8.60 -2.63 47.27
CA THR A 760 -7.51 -3.47 47.78
C THR A 760 -6.27 -3.32 46.91
N GLY A 761 -5.10 -3.16 47.54
CA GLY A 761 -3.80 -3.09 46.87
C GLY A 761 -2.66 -2.91 47.89
N SER A 762 -1.41 -3.17 47.51
CA SER A 762 -0.27 -3.02 48.43
C SER A 762 -0.05 -1.56 48.83
N ASN A 763 0.69 -1.34 49.92
CA ASN A 763 1.11 0.01 50.37
C ASN A 763 2.41 0.50 49.70
N ASP A 764 3.05 -0.33 48.86
CA ASP A 764 4.31 0.02 48.20
C ASP A 764 4.11 1.09 47.12
N LEU A 765 5.15 1.89 46.85
CA LEU A 765 5.12 2.90 45.77
C LEU A 765 4.86 2.28 44.39
N TYR A 766 5.31 1.04 44.18
CA TYR A 766 5.13 0.30 42.95
C TYR A 766 4.05 -0.76 43.15
N SER A 767 3.14 -0.88 42.19
CA SER A 767 2.12 -1.92 42.16
C SER A 767 2.74 -3.26 41.77
N LEU A 768 2.25 -4.35 42.37
CA LEU A 768 2.40 -5.65 41.74
C LEU A 768 1.73 -5.62 40.38
N ILE A 769 2.37 -6.21 39.38
CA ILE A 769 1.90 -6.26 38.00
C ILE A 769 1.22 -7.61 37.81
N ARG A 770 -0.06 -7.59 37.47
CA ARG A 770 -0.84 -8.80 37.22
C ARG A 770 -0.33 -9.52 35.97
N THR A 771 -0.44 -10.83 35.95
CA THR A 771 -0.15 -11.66 34.77
C THR A 771 -1.43 -11.97 33.98
N ASP A 772 -2.59 -11.98 34.63
CA ASP A 772 -3.90 -12.29 34.05
C ASP A 772 -4.61 -11.05 33.46
N THR A 773 -3.95 -10.33 32.56
CA THR A 773 -4.36 -8.96 32.15
C THR A 773 -5.21 -8.88 30.89
N TYR A 774 -5.45 -10.00 30.23
CA TYR A 774 -6.14 -10.07 28.94
C TYR A 774 -6.92 -11.38 28.80
N ASP A 775 -7.79 -11.42 27.80
CA ASP A 775 -8.54 -12.59 27.36
C ASP A 775 -8.33 -12.81 25.84
N TRP A 776 -8.15 -14.06 25.44
CA TRP A 776 -8.11 -14.45 24.02
C TRP A 776 -9.51 -14.72 23.48
N ASN A 777 -9.70 -14.49 22.19
CA ASN A 777 -10.79 -15.13 21.47
C ASN A 777 -10.46 -16.60 21.15
N GLU A 778 -11.44 -17.35 20.64
CA GLU A 778 -11.33 -18.80 20.47
C GLU A 778 -10.19 -19.24 19.54
N ASP A 779 -9.97 -18.51 18.45
CA ASP A 779 -8.95 -18.84 17.43
C ASP A 779 -7.58 -18.16 17.67
N LYS A 780 -7.45 -17.40 18.77
CA LYS A 780 -6.25 -16.63 19.13
C LYS A 780 -5.80 -15.59 18.10
N THR A 781 -6.71 -15.09 17.26
CA THR A 781 -6.41 -13.95 16.38
C THR A 781 -6.53 -12.61 17.10
N PHE A 782 -7.28 -12.54 18.20
CA PHE A 782 -7.45 -11.35 19.02
C PHE A 782 -7.14 -11.59 20.50
N LEU A 783 -6.42 -10.64 21.09
CA LEU A 783 -6.20 -10.56 22.53
C LEU A 783 -6.82 -9.26 23.03
N LYS A 784 -7.85 -9.32 23.88
CA LYS A 784 -8.53 -8.16 24.46
C LYS A 784 -8.02 -7.89 25.87
N PHE A 785 -7.74 -6.63 26.19
CA PHE A 785 -7.30 -6.24 27.52
C PHE A 785 -8.48 -6.19 28.49
N LYS A 786 -8.26 -6.61 29.74
CA LYS A 786 -9.28 -6.51 30.80
C LYS A 786 -9.54 -5.07 31.22
N ASP A 787 -8.52 -4.21 31.16
CA ASP A 787 -8.69 -2.75 31.18
C ASP A 787 -8.39 -2.20 29.78
N LYS A 788 -9.41 -1.61 29.14
CA LYS A 788 -9.31 -0.99 27.80
C LYS A 788 -8.33 0.19 27.71
N PHE A 789 -7.83 0.67 28.85
CA PHE A 789 -6.77 1.66 28.95
C PHE A 789 -5.46 1.06 29.49
N SER A 790 -5.27 -0.25 29.44
CA SER A 790 -3.96 -0.83 29.77
C SER A 790 -2.90 -0.30 28.79
N PRO A 791 -1.74 0.18 29.26
CA PRO A 791 -0.61 0.38 28.36
C PRO A 791 -0.09 -0.98 27.89
N LEU A 792 0.31 -1.04 26.63
CA LEU A 792 0.93 -2.17 25.97
C LEU A 792 2.39 -1.85 25.69
N ILE A 793 3.30 -2.73 26.09
CA ILE A 793 4.68 -2.75 25.60
C ILE A 793 4.75 -3.71 24.41
N ILE A 794 5.42 -3.27 23.35
CA ILE A 794 5.87 -4.09 22.21
C ILE A 794 7.38 -3.90 22.12
N GLU A 795 8.15 -4.95 22.32
CA GLU A 795 9.60 -4.95 22.09
C GLU A 795 9.97 -6.05 21.10
N ALA A 796 10.75 -5.71 20.07
CA ALA A 796 11.14 -6.65 19.02
C ALA A 796 12.66 -6.85 18.97
N GLY A 797 13.11 -7.94 18.36
CA GLY A 797 14.51 -8.24 18.12
C GLY A 797 14.67 -9.05 16.85
N ILE A 798 15.84 -8.98 16.21
CA ILE A 798 16.18 -9.89 15.11
C ILE A 798 16.75 -11.18 15.70
N LYS A 799 16.48 -12.30 15.02
CA LYS A 799 16.91 -13.62 15.46
C LYS A 799 18.43 -13.75 15.54
N GLU A 800 19.17 -13.03 14.69
CA GLU A 800 20.64 -13.06 14.67
C GLU A 800 21.28 -12.60 15.99
N ASP A 801 20.57 -11.81 16.80
CA ASP A 801 21.05 -11.32 18.10
C ASP A 801 20.92 -12.35 19.23
N PHE A 802 20.23 -13.47 18.99
CA PHE A 802 19.92 -14.47 20.01
C PHE A 802 20.20 -15.88 19.48
N ASN A 803 20.79 -16.76 20.30
CA ASN A 803 21.06 -18.14 19.83
C ASN A 803 19.76 -18.92 19.61
N GLU A 804 18.76 -18.67 20.46
CA GLU A 804 17.45 -19.28 20.38
C GLU A 804 16.36 -18.34 20.90
N PHE A 805 15.10 -18.65 20.57
CA PHE A 805 13.94 -17.86 21.01
C PHE A 805 13.84 -17.75 22.54
N LYS A 806 14.33 -18.77 23.26
CA LYS A 806 14.37 -18.77 24.73
C LYS A 806 15.30 -17.69 25.30
N ASP A 807 16.39 -17.37 24.61
CA ASP A 807 17.33 -16.32 25.02
C ASP A 807 16.65 -14.95 24.94
N PHE A 808 15.91 -14.67 23.86
CA PHE A 808 15.10 -13.46 23.74
C PHE A 808 14.06 -13.35 24.85
N GLN A 809 13.34 -14.43 25.15
CA GLN A 809 12.38 -14.46 26.26
C GLN A 809 13.04 -14.12 27.60
N ASN A 810 14.21 -14.69 27.87
CA ASN A 810 14.94 -14.44 29.11
C ASN A 810 15.50 -13.02 29.18
N TYR A 811 15.98 -12.48 28.05
CA TYR A 811 16.41 -11.09 27.93
C TYR A 811 15.29 -10.12 28.31
N ILE A 812 14.09 -10.31 27.75
CA ILE A 812 12.92 -9.49 28.06
C ILE A 812 12.51 -9.59 29.54
N LEU A 813 12.51 -10.81 30.11
CA LEU A 813 12.11 -11.03 31.51
C LEU A 813 13.11 -10.46 32.53
N GLN A 814 14.36 -10.20 32.13
CA GLN A 814 15.37 -9.57 32.98
C GLN A 814 15.26 -8.04 32.99
N LYS A 815 14.54 -7.42 32.04
CA LYS A 815 14.39 -5.97 31.98
C LYS A 815 13.60 -5.43 33.16
N SER A 816 13.98 -4.23 33.61
CA SER A 816 13.23 -3.53 34.65
C SER A 816 11.84 -3.15 34.13
N LEU A 817 10.80 -3.60 34.82
CA LEU A 817 9.41 -3.25 34.53
C LEU A 817 8.73 -2.85 35.84
N LYS A 818 8.29 -1.59 35.92
CA LYS A 818 7.70 -1.03 37.15
C LYS A 818 6.43 -0.23 36.82
N LEU A 819 5.36 -0.51 37.56
CA LEU A 819 4.14 0.32 37.59
C LEU A 819 4.14 1.18 38.86
N GLN A 820 4.60 2.41 38.74
CA GLN A 820 4.58 3.36 39.84
C GLN A 820 3.15 3.87 40.06
N LYS A 821 2.65 3.81 41.29
CA LYS A 821 1.31 4.31 41.64
C LYS A 821 1.26 5.84 41.60
N THR A 822 0.12 6.38 41.19
CA THR A 822 -0.18 7.81 41.34
C THR A 822 -0.95 8.08 42.64
N VAL A 823 -1.33 9.34 42.87
CA VAL A 823 -2.22 9.71 43.99
C VAL A 823 -3.64 9.15 43.85
N ALA A 824 -4.03 8.75 42.64
CA ALA A 824 -5.31 8.09 42.37
C ALA A 824 -5.09 6.56 42.32
N PRO A 825 -5.74 5.77 43.20
CA PRO A 825 -5.64 4.32 43.17
C PRO A 825 -6.11 3.73 41.82
N GLY A 826 -5.38 2.73 41.30
CA GLY A 826 -5.65 2.13 39.99
C GLY A 826 -5.05 2.89 38.80
N TRP A 827 -4.35 4.00 39.05
CA TRP A 827 -3.71 4.82 38.02
C TRP A 827 -2.19 4.75 38.18
N TYR A 828 -1.48 4.49 37.08
CA TYR A 828 -0.05 4.18 37.07
C TYR A 828 0.78 5.05 36.11
N ILE A 829 2.06 5.13 36.44
CA ILE A 829 3.14 5.55 35.56
C ILE A 829 3.98 4.29 35.26
N LEU A 830 4.17 4.00 33.98
CA LEU A 830 5.00 2.91 33.52
C LEU A 830 6.45 3.37 33.38
N ARG A 831 7.36 2.59 33.94
CA ARG A 831 8.80 2.65 33.68
C ARG A 831 9.26 1.29 33.15
N TYR A 832 9.84 1.28 31.96
CA TYR A 832 10.35 0.08 31.31
C TYR A 832 11.78 0.31 30.81
N GLY A 833 12.68 -0.64 31.08
CA GLY A 833 14.12 -0.49 30.86
C GLY A 833 14.84 0.15 32.06
N ASP A 834 16.17 0.27 31.97
CA ASP A 834 17.03 0.72 33.06
C ASP A 834 17.92 1.93 32.73
N GLY A 835 17.83 2.45 31.49
CA GLY A 835 18.52 3.66 31.08
C GLY A 835 20.00 3.44 30.78
N THR A 836 20.38 2.19 30.52
CA THR A 836 21.72 1.80 30.08
C THR A 836 21.91 2.03 28.59
N ALA A 837 23.12 1.82 28.09
CA ALA A 837 23.38 1.87 26.65
C ALA A 837 22.66 0.74 25.91
N GLU A 838 22.49 -0.42 26.55
CA GLU A 838 21.83 -1.60 25.99
C GLU A 838 20.31 -1.63 26.19
N SER A 839 19.75 -0.74 27.02
CA SER A 839 18.32 -0.73 27.36
C SER A 839 17.86 0.65 27.82
N ALA A 840 17.24 1.40 26.90
CA ALA A 840 16.70 2.71 27.22
C ALA A 840 15.56 2.62 28.27
N GLU A 841 15.54 3.54 29.24
CA GLU A 841 14.39 3.71 30.13
C GLU A 841 13.32 4.54 29.42
N ILE A 842 12.14 3.95 29.19
CA ILE A 842 10.95 4.66 28.76
C ILE A 842 10.05 4.93 29.98
N TYR A 843 9.79 6.21 30.22
CA TYR A 843 8.79 6.70 31.17
C TYR A 843 7.52 7.06 30.41
N PHE A 844 6.41 6.42 30.76
CA PHE A 844 5.12 6.63 30.15
C PHE A 844 4.03 6.81 31.22
N ASN A 845 3.53 8.03 31.36
CA ASN A 845 2.41 8.29 32.25
C ASN A 845 1.11 7.77 31.62
N ALA A 846 0.69 6.56 32.03
CA ALA A 846 -0.54 5.91 31.55
C ALA A 846 -1.82 6.51 32.17
N SER A 847 -1.67 7.51 33.05
CA SER A 847 -2.77 8.08 33.81
C SER A 847 -3.27 9.42 33.30
N ASN A 848 -2.40 10.18 32.65
CA ASN A 848 -2.73 11.51 32.14
C ASN A 848 -1.93 11.83 30.88
N ASN A 849 -2.22 12.99 30.28
CA ASN A 849 -1.62 13.46 29.03
C ASN A 849 -0.26 14.18 29.22
N GLU A 850 0.68 13.58 29.97
CA GLU A 850 2.06 14.09 30.10
C GLU A 850 2.90 13.74 28.86
N ILE A 851 3.94 14.50 28.53
CA ILE A 851 4.89 14.10 27.47
C ILE A 851 5.76 12.93 27.98
N PRO A 852 5.79 11.75 27.31
CA PRO A 852 6.66 10.64 27.69
C PRO A 852 8.15 11.03 27.69
N LYS A 853 8.98 10.24 28.37
CA LYS A 853 10.44 10.42 28.35
C LYS A 853 11.14 9.15 27.90
N VAL A 854 12.26 9.33 27.21
CA VAL A 854 13.25 8.28 26.91
C VAL A 854 14.57 8.74 27.51
N ASN A 855 15.16 7.91 28.37
CA ASN A 855 16.41 8.22 29.09
C ASN A 855 16.37 9.59 29.77
N GLY A 856 15.26 9.87 30.48
CA GLY A 856 15.04 11.11 31.20
C GLY A 856 14.72 12.36 30.35
N LYS A 857 14.78 12.27 29.01
CA LYS A 857 14.47 13.37 28.10
C LYS A 857 13.06 13.24 27.53
N HIS A 858 12.30 14.33 27.54
CA HIS A 858 10.99 14.36 26.90
C HIS A 858 11.09 14.15 25.39
N ILE A 859 10.09 13.47 24.82
CA ILE A 859 9.96 13.30 23.37
C ILE A 859 9.84 14.67 22.69
N ASP A 860 10.63 14.84 21.62
CA ASP A 860 10.54 15.98 20.71
C ASP A 860 9.56 15.66 19.58
N TYR A 861 8.37 16.26 19.64
CA TYR A 861 7.33 16.11 18.61
C TYR A 861 7.51 17.04 17.42
N ILE A 862 8.51 17.94 17.46
CA ILE A 862 8.83 18.91 16.40
C ILE A 862 10.31 18.76 16.01
N PRO A 863 10.72 17.57 15.55
CA PRO A 863 12.12 17.30 15.22
C PRO A 863 12.66 18.31 14.21
N ARG A 864 13.95 18.63 14.28
CA ARG A 864 14.60 19.64 13.39
C ARG A 864 14.59 19.27 11.91
N ASN A 865 14.27 18.03 11.57
CA ASN A 865 14.29 17.50 10.22
C ASN A 865 12.87 17.13 9.77
N THR A 866 12.53 17.42 8.52
CA THR A 866 11.28 16.92 7.90
C THR A 866 11.38 15.43 7.63
N PHE A 867 12.54 14.99 7.13
CA PHE A 867 12.89 13.59 6.91
C PHE A 867 14.28 13.33 7.51
N LYS A 868 14.41 12.24 8.26
CA LYS A 868 15.68 11.83 8.85
C LYS A 868 15.80 10.32 8.90
N SER A 869 16.73 9.80 8.10
CA SER A 869 17.28 8.44 8.15
C SER A 869 18.74 8.49 7.67
N PRO A 870 19.45 7.35 7.61
CA PRO A 870 20.74 7.28 6.92
C PRO A 870 20.65 7.64 5.43
N PHE A 871 19.49 7.41 4.80
CA PHE A 871 19.29 7.50 3.36
C PHE A 871 18.66 8.81 2.89
N ILE A 872 17.74 9.38 3.69
CA ILE A 872 17.02 10.61 3.36
C ILE A 872 17.18 11.60 4.49
N LYS A 873 17.69 12.79 4.17
CA LYS A 873 17.85 13.89 5.14
C LYS A 873 17.33 15.19 4.57
N SER A 874 16.52 15.89 5.37
CA SER A 874 16.10 17.25 5.07
C SER A 874 15.88 18.02 6.35
N ALA A 875 16.48 19.21 6.46
CA ALA A 875 16.18 20.14 7.54
C ALA A 875 14.76 20.69 7.37
N TYR A 876 14.04 20.87 8.48
CA TYR A 876 12.68 21.39 8.43
C TYR A 876 12.63 22.74 7.74
N ASN A 877 11.64 22.92 6.86
CA ASN A 877 11.41 24.11 6.06
C ASN A 877 12.53 24.48 5.06
N SER A 878 13.52 23.60 4.83
CA SER A 878 14.59 23.87 3.86
C SER A 878 14.15 23.68 2.40
N GLY A 879 13.36 22.63 2.12
CA GLY A 879 13.04 22.22 0.75
C GLY A 879 14.22 21.56 0.03
N ILE A 880 15.30 21.27 0.75
CA ILE A 880 16.49 20.58 0.23
C ILE A 880 16.47 19.16 0.78
N ILE A 881 16.44 18.18 -0.11
CA ILE A 881 16.47 16.76 0.25
C ILE A 881 17.79 16.15 -0.19
N GLU A 882 18.53 15.59 0.76
CA GLU A 882 19.72 14.79 0.48
C GLU A 882 19.35 13.31 0.45
N ILE A 883 19.68 12.64 -0.66
CA ILE A 883 19.55 11.19 -0.83
C ILE A 883 20.95 10.57 -0.86
N ASN A 884 21.17 9.53 -0.06
CA ASN A 884 22.44 8.81 0.00
C ASN A 884 22.18 7.31 0.09
N VAL A 885 22.45 6.56 -0.99
CA VAL A 885 22.23 5.11 -1.05
C VAL A 885 23.34 4.44 -1.85
N ASP A 886 23.98 3.40 -1.30
CA ASP A 886 25.00 2.60 -1.99
C ASP A 886 26.07 3.41 -2.75
N GLY A 887 26.49 4.55 -2.18
CA GLY A 887 27.48 5.45 -2.77
C GLY A 887 26.92 6.49 -3.75
N LEU A 888 25.67 6.34 -4.20
CA LEU A 888 24.94 7.36 -4.94
C LEU A 888 24.51 8.49 -3.99
N ARG A 889 24.84 9.73 -4.37
CA ARG A 889 24.45 10.93 -3.63
C ARG A 889 23.74 11.89 -4.57
N GLU A 890 22.52 12.25 -4.20
CA GLU A 890 21.69 13.21 -4.93
C GLU A 890 21.19 14.30 -3.98
N VAL A 891 20.97 15.49 -4.53
CA VAL A 891 20.32 16.61 -3.84
C VAL A 891 19.14 17.04 -4.69
N TRP A 892 17.95 16.99 -4.11
CA TRP A 892 16.71 17.46 -4.73
C TRP A 892 16.31 18.78 -4.05
N ASP A 893 16.50 19.89 -4.77
CA ASP A 893 16.17 21.24 -4.29
C ASP A 893 14.81 21.69 -4.86
N PHE A 894 13.85 21.90 -3.97
CA PHE A 894 12.49 22.34 -4.31
C PHE A 894 12.35 23.87 -4.30
N ASN A 895 13.42 24.62 -4.02
CA ASN A 895 13.43 26.08 -4.09
C ASN A 895 13.77 26.63 -5.48
N GLU A 896 14.26 25.77 -6.38
CA GLU A 896 14.60 26.12 -7.78
C GLU A 896 13.39 26.24 -8.70
#